data_AF-A0A925G888-F1
#
_entry.id   AF-A0A925G888-F1
#
_cell.length_a   1.000
_cell.length_b   1.000
_cell.length_c   1.000
_cell.angle_alpha   90.00
_cell.angle_beta   90.00
_cell.angle_gamma   90.00
#
_symmetry.space_group_name_H-M   'P 1'
#
loop_
_entity.id
_entity.type
_entity.pdbx_description
1 polymer ?
#
loop_
_entity_poly.entity_id
_entity_poly.type
_entity_poly.pdbx_seq_one_letter_code
_entity_poly.pdbx_strand_id
1 'polypeptide(L)'
;MRVKLFSGAVSIAMLLLTLFMPVELRAGVFGKGEIIQKRNPEKTAAAKYEVLGVLLEKGKVSIAEATGIIGVLIRKNDEAVSATDQLVVKIYDTKGSVIAEKKYPLSGIKKGIQNFELGTVLSFANAAYVQASIETNKGLLVSPEGSKITQGSYKGLPLIGDWITNAELGNGPGVKSPTKIPVGVDPNLVNTQTSNVNYAYNATYPAVHTDNLLWYKTGAYDAKSNIYQRDGADWEQQALPIGNGYLGAMLFGMPGKDHIQFNEETFWAAGYRGVQKSVASNYVNPEMSEGINGYMNAGNIFVDFNLPVNPSVTNYYRDLNLDDAVAHVQYEYNKVKYSREYFASYPAQVLVFRYTADKASALNFTVNPVSAHPGNISVSNGEITITGTLKDSEPYRGGDRAVYSQKSDLEYCTKVKVITDDGQTLDNYASVGVKGATGVTIIVSSSTDYDPKQFVIGSNGKVDVAAKQFKSLKGLQYAIDKTTARIAGAAKAKTYSKLKAEHIADYKKLFNRVSFSLTDDKEICQLPTNELQTSYNKVIPLVKAGEKITFDQPDYTSLNKHLEELHYNYARYLMIASSRETTLPANLQGKWCQSVAEIWGSTYCININLQMNYWFAGGANLLESGKALISWMSSQVPAGGITAKNMYKIEPKSYTLNGHEINFSNKAVAERDAVFIMHTKQSINGQTDMTGSTSIQSPGNTAFMIYNVWDLYRSSGDKKLLAAEIYPLMRKSANFYTQYMYANKKKSSDLKSYPNGYYYTTGSGRSPEQGPTQEGVKYDLQLVAGLFDYTIEAAQILGIDNEKVAVWKEIRTNIELPVELGADKQIKEWAQEVGYNTDPNGKAMGDPYHRHISHLVALYPGTLINVEKPDLLNGAKITLEKRGDDATGWSIANKFLMWARVLDGDKALQLFRYQLAQRTYSNLFDFHAPFQIDGNFGSAAGVMELLMQSQTGTICILPALPSVWDKGSINGIRAKTGAEVSIKWSANKADEVTVTPVVNGDLKIGYKLANTITVLDGAKSTKVTGKNGIFTIANAKAGSALKLKFL
;
A
#
# COMPACT_ATOMS: atom_id res chain seq x y z
N MET A 1 -40.38 6.29 44.22
CA MET A 1 -41.52 5.94 45.11
C MET A 1 -41.69 4.42 45.07
N ARG A 2 -41.91 3.76 46.21
CA ARG A 2 -42.11 2.30 46.43
C ARG A 2 -40.99 1.31 46.06
N VAL A 3 -40.30 0.91 47.14
CA VAL A 3 -39.45 -0.28 47.38
C VAL A 3 -40.30 -1.56 47.55
N LYS A 4 -39.71 -2.75 47.35
CA LYS A 4 -39.82 -4.03 48.13
C LYS A 4 -39.03 -5.15 47.40
N LEU A 5 -38.30 -6.13 47.96
CA LEU A 5 -37.76 -6.51 49.31
C LEU A 5 -36.53 -7.45 49.05
N PHE A 6 -35.39 -7.39 49.77
CA PHE A 6 -34.93 -8.28 50.88
C PHE A 6 -35.09 -9.81 50.66
N SER A 7 -34.26 -10.76 51.14
CA SER A 7 -32.97 -10.86 51.88
C SER A 7 -32.58 -12.36 52.03
N GLY A 8 -31.40 -12.86 52.45
CA GLY A 8 -30.10 -12.24 52.78
C GLY A 8 -29.27 -13.06 53.81
N ALA A 9 -27.92 -13.11 53.65
CA ALA A 9 -26.87 -13.45 54.65
C ALA A 9 -26.68 -14.88 55.26
N VAL A 10 -25.47 -15.43 55.06
CA VAL A 10 -24.51 -15.95 56.09
C VAL A 10 -24.57 -17.42 56.65
N SER A 11 -23.40 -18.09 56.52
CA SER A 11 -22.71 -19.02 57.46
C SER A 11 -22.72 -20.56 57.37
N ILE A 12 -21.50 -21.09 57.61
CA ILE A 12 -21.09 -22.37 58.26
C ILE A 12 -21.32 -23.71 57.52
N ALA A 13 -20.21 -24.36 57.17
CA ALA A 13 -19.92 -25.75 57.53
C ALA A 13 -18.41 -26.06 57.37
N MET A 14 -17.68 -26.15 58.49
CA MET A 14 -16.31 -26.67 58.53
C MET A 14 -16.37 -27.99 59.30
N LEU A 15 -16.12 -29.14 58.65
CA LEU A 15 -16.06 -30.43 59.34
C LEU A 15 -14.90 -31.29 58.81
N LEU A 16 -13.87 -31.36 59.64
CA LEU A 16 -12.96 -32.48 59.94
C LEU A 16 -12.41 -33.41 58.82
N LEU A 17 -11.08 -33.55 58.87
CA LEU A 17 -10.27 -34.72 58.48
C LEU A 17 -10.99 -36.06 58.78
N THR A 18 -10.82 -37.11 57.98
CA THR A 18 -9.65 -38.02 58.11
C THR A 18 -9.41 -38.97 56.91
N LEU A 19 -8.12 -39.27 56.66
CA LEU A 19 -7.49 -40.55 56.25
C LEU A 19 -8.16 -41.37 55.10
N PHE A 20 -7.50 -41.69 53.98
CA PHE A 20 -6.32 -42.56 53.88
C PHE A 20 -5.58 -42.45 52.51
N MET A 21 -4.24 -42.64 52.52
CA MET A 21 -3.38 -43.04 51.38
C MET A 21 -3.48 -44.57 51.13
N PRO A 22 -2.94 -45.21 50.04
CA PRO A 22 -1.88 -44.79 49.08
C PRO A 22 -2.29 -44.85 47.57
N VAL A 23 -1.65 -44.11 46.65
CA VAL A 23 -0.41 -44.40 45.87
C VAL A 23 -0.40 -45.76 45.13
N GLU A 24 -0.58 -45.76 43.79
CA GLU A 24 0.50 -46.15 42.84
C GLU A 24 0.18 -45.94 41.33
N LEU A 25 1.26 -45.79 40.54
CA LEU A 25 1.47 -46.05 39.09
C LEU A 25 1.38 -44.94 37.98
N ARG A 26 2.58 -44.71 37.42
CA ARG A 26 2.98 -44.55 35.98
C ARG A 26 2.85 -43.20 35.24
N ALA A 27 3.98 -42.49 35.31
CA ALA A 27 4.72 -41.76 34.26
C ALA A 27 4.21 -41.77 32.80
N GLY A 28 4.25 -40.59 32.14
CA GLY A 28 4.01 -40.41 30.71
C GLY A 28 4.21 -38.97 30.17
N VAL A 29 5.46 -38.50 30.10
CA VAL A 29 6.02 -37.44 29.21
C VAL A 29 5.10 -36.30 28.70
N PHE A 30 5.26 -35.08 29.25
CA PHE A 30 5.65 -33.82 28.55
C PHE A 30 5.43 -32.61 29.48
N GLY A 31 6.51 -32.12 30.10
CA GLY A 31 6.44 -31.05 31.10
C GLY A 31 6.26 -29.65 30.49
N LYS A 32 5.10 -29.03 30.70
CA LYS A 32 4.95 -27.56 30.60
C LYS A 32 5.56 -26.91 31.85
N GLY A 33 6.67 -26.20 31.69
CA GLY A 33 7.21 -25.32 32.72
C GLY A 33 6.57 -23.94 32.69
N GLU A 34 5.40 -23.78 33.31
CA GLU A 34 4.90 -22.44 33.68
C GLU A 34 5.70 -21.91 34.87
N ILE A 35 6.50 -20.87 34.65
CA ILE A 35 7.06 -20.06 35.75
C ILE A 35 6.18 -18.82 35.92
N ILE A 36 5.24 -18.88 36.87
CA ILE A 36 4.51 -17.70 37.34
C ILE A 36 5.48 -16.86 38.16
N GLN A 37 6.19 -15.93 37.51
CA GLN A 37 6.96 -14.92 38.23
C GLN A 37 5.98 -13.88 38.79
N LYS A 38 5.61 -14.01 40.07
CA LYS A 38 4.86 -13.00 40.81
C LYS A 38 5.64 -11.67 40.80
N ARG A 39 5.30 -10.77 39.88
CA ARG A 39 5.66 -9.35 40.00
C ARG A 39 5.02 -8.83 41.29
N ASN A 40 5.85 -8.34 42.22
CA ASN A 40 5.36 -7.60 43.38
C ASN A 40 5.45 -6.09 43.04
N PRO A 41 4.32 -5.40 42.74
CA PRO A 41 4.37 -4.06 42.15
C PRO A 41 4.98 -3.01 43.06
N GLU A 42 4.92 -3.20 44.38
CA GLU A 42 5.28 -2.19 45.38
C GLU A 42 6.80 -2.01 45.61
N LYS A 43 7.65 -2.90 45.07
CA LYS A 43 9.13 -2.82 45.25
C LYS A 43 9.92 -2.25 44.06
N THR A 44 9.30 -2.01 42.90
CA THR A 44 10.02 -1.56 41.69
C THR A 44 10.04 -0.05 41.46
N ALA A 45 9.32 0.73 42.27
CA ALA A 45 9.22 2.19 42.12
C ALA A 45 10.43 3.00 42.67
N ALA A 46 11.50 2.35 43.14
CA ALA A 46 12.59 3.00 43.87
C ALA A 46 14.03 2.58 43.45
N ALA A 47 14.20 1.83 42.36
CA ALA A 47 15.52 1.40 41.90
C ALA A 47 16.15 2.44 40.94
N LYS A 48 17.25 3.08 41.39
CA LYS A 48 18.01 4.09 40.63
C LYS A 48 18.61 3.54 39.33
N TYR A 49 19.08 2.29 39.38
CA TYR A 49 19.61 1.54 38.25
C TYR A 49 19.01 0.12 38.21
N GLU A 50 19.11 -0.52 37.06
CA GLU A 50 18.66 -1.90 36.82
C GLU A 50 19.62 -2.57 35.83
N VAL A 51 20.15 -3.75 36.18
CA VAL A 51 20.95 -4.58 35.26
C VAL A 51 20.00 -5.40 34.40
N LEU A 52 20.11 -5.26 33.09
CA LEU A 52 19.20 -5.85 32.12
C LEU A 52 19.77 -7.08 31.40
N GLY A 53 21.10 -7.21 31.36
CA GLY A 53 21.78 -8.33 30.71
C GLY A 53 23.27 -8.08 30.53
N VAL A 54 23.95 -9.04 29.90
CA VAL A 54 25.39 -9.00 29.60
C VAL A 54 25.62 -9.08 28.10
N LEU A 55 26.66 -8.39 27.62
CA LEU A 55 27.11 -8.44 26.23
C LEU A 55 28.33 -9.35 26.13
N LEU A 56 28.21 -10.40 25.34
CA LEU A 56 29.29 -11.37 25.15
C LEU A 56 30.10 -11.02 23.90
N GLU A 57 31.38 -11.40 23.91
CA GLU A 57 32.28 -11.18 22.79
C GLU A 57 31.71 -11.80 21.49
N LYS A 58 31.93 -11.13 20.34
CA LYS A 58 31.51 -11.58 19.01
C LYS A 58 30.00 -11.86 18.86
N GLY A 59 29.17 -11.12 19.60
CA GLY A 59 27.69 -11.21 19.52
C GLY A 59 27.11 -12.55 19.99
N LYS A 60 27.88 -13.32 20.77
CA LYS A 60 27.47 -14.66 21.22
C LYS A 60 26.29 -14.61 22.19
N VAL A 61 25.37 -15.57 22.06
CA VAL A 61 24.16 -15.67 22.90
C VAL A 61 24.29 -16.70 24.04
N SER A 62 25.42 -17.40 24.13
CA SER A 62 25.71 -18.41 25.14
C SER A 62 27.11 -18.20 25.71
N ILE A 63 27.27 -18.32 27.03
CA ILE A 63 28.60 -18.28 27.67
C ILE A 63 29.46 -19.44 27.20
N ALA A 64 28.86 -20.61 26.97
CA ALA A 64 29.57 -21.78 26.44
C ALA A 64 30.12 -21.60 25.00
N GLU A 65 29.67 -20.56 24.28
CA GLU A 65 30.17 -20.22 22.94
C GLU A 65 31.03 -18.96 22.89
N ALA A 66 31.11 -18.22 24.00
CA ALA A 66 31.76 -16.93 24.09
C ALA A 66 33.14 -17.06 24.74
N THR A 67 34.09 -16.26 24.28
CA THR A 67 35.43 -16.18 24.87
C THR A 67 35.52 -15.19 26.03
N GLY A 68 34.51 -14.33 26.22
CA GLY A 68 34.38 -13.46 27.38
C GLY A 68 33.16 -12.53 27.36
N ILE A 69 33.03 -11.71 28.40
CA ILE A 69 32.07 -10.59 28.49
C ILE A 69 32.78 -9.26 28.14
N ILE A 70 32.09 -8.43 27.35
CA ILE A 70 32.58 -7.13 26.85
C ILE A 70 31.77 -5.93 27.39
N GLY A 71 30.55 -6.14 27.87
CA GLY A 71 29.68 -5.08 28.36
C GLY A 71 28.56 -5.59 29.26
N VAL A 72 27.89 -4.67 29.96
CA VAL A 72 26.67 -4.93 30.72
C VAL A 72 25.61 -3.92 30.29
N LEU A 73 24.40 -4.40 30.01
CA LEU A 73 23.28 -3.54 29.68
C LEU A 73 22.64 -3.01 30.97
N ILE A 74 22.64 -1.70 31.16
CA ILE A 74 22.15 -1.03 32.38
C ILE A 74 21.07 -0.02 32.01
N ARG A 75 19.96 -0.01 32.75
CA ARG A 75 19.00 1.11 32.77
C ARG A 75 19.31 2.02 33.94
N LYS A 76 19.32 3.33 33.71
CA LYS A 76 19.34 4.38 34.74
C LYS A 76 18.02 5.13 34.69
N ASN A 77 17.28 5.13 35.79
CA ASN A 77 15.90 5.63 35.84
C ASN A 77 15.79 7.12 36.22
N ASP A 78 16.78 7.64 36.93
CA ASP A 78 16.87 9.02 37.46
C ASP A 78 18.21 9.66 37.08
N GLU A 79 18.32 10.98 37.02
CA GLU A 79 19.53 11.69 36.53
C GLU A 79 20.67 11.73 37.54
N ALA A 80 20.37 11.77 38.84
CA ALA A 80 21.37 11.83 39.89
C ALA A 80 22.34 10.63 39.84
N VAL A 81 23.63 10.88 40.00
CA VAL A 81 24.69 9.85 40.09
C VAL A 81 25.42 10.04 41.41
N SER A 82 25.74 8.97 42.13
CA SER A 82 26.77 9.06 43.17
C SER A 82 28.12 8.73 42.54
N ALA A 83 29.15 9.51 42.83
CA ALA A 83 30.51 9.24 42.37
C ALA A 83 31.06 7.87 42.83
N THR A 84 30.38 7.22 43.78
CA THR A 84 30.71 5.92 44.34
C THR A 84 29.81 4.77 43.88
N ASP A 85 28.84 5.00 42.97
CA ASP A 85 28.04 3.92 42.39
C ASP A 85 28.91 3.07 41.43
N GLN A 86 28.89 1.75 41.56
CA GLN A 86 29.72 0.83 40.77
C GLN A 86 28.92 -0.35 40.19
N LEU A 87 29.22 -0.72 38.95
CA LEU A 87 28.87 -2.02 38.38
C LEU A 87 29.88 -3.07 38.87
N VAL A 88 29.39 -4.20 39.37
CA VAL A 88 30.21 -5.36 39.76
C VAL A 88 29.89 -6.51 38.81
N VAL A 89 30.91 -7.04 38.13
CA VAL A 89 30.79 -8.21 37.24
C VAL A 89 31.58 -9.37 37.86
N LYS A 90 30.92 -10.51 38.06
CA LYS A 90 31.50 -11.75 38.59
C LYS A 90 31.28 -12.89 37.62
N ILE A 91 32.32 -13.68 37.37
CA ILE A 91 32.31 -14.86 36.50
C ILE A 91 32.47 -16.09 37.38
N TYR A 92 31.65 -17.11 37.16
CA TYR A 92 31.58 -18.31 37.98
C TYR A 92 31.86 -19.57 37.16
N ASP A 93 32.55 -20.54 37.78
CA ASP A 93 32.73 -21.89 37.21
C ASP A 93 31.52 -22.81 37.45
N THR A 94 31.62 -24.07 36.99
CA THR A 94 30.58 -25.10 37.18
C THR A 94 30.38 -25.52 38.64
N LYS A 95 31.33 -25.24 39.53
CA LYS A 95 31.24 -25.48 40.98
C LYS A 95 30.61 -24.30 41.73
N GLY A 96 30.42 -23.16 41.06
CA GLY A 96 29.91 -21.93 41.66
C GLY A 96 30.98 -21.10 42.37
N SER A 97 32.26 -21.34 42.10
CA SER A 97 33.36 -20.49 42.56
C SER A 97 33.53 -19.29 41.64
N VAL A 98 33.79 -18.10 42.21
CA VAL A 98 34.14 -16.89 41.43
C VAL A 98 35.53 -17.08 40.85
N ILE A 99 35.64 -17.11 39.51
CA ILE A 99 36.91 -17.22 38.78
C ILE A 99 37.41 -15.87 38.25
N ALA A 100 36.55 -14.85 38.18
CA ALA A 100 36.95 -13.47 37.97
C ALA A 100 35.92 -12.50 38.58
N GLU A 101 36.39 -11.39 39.13
CA GLU A 101 35.55 -10.27 39.59
C GLU A 101 36.20 -8.95 39.16
N LYS A 102 35.39 -8.00 38.66
CA LYS A 102 35.85 -6.64 38.38
C LYS A 102 34.73 -5.63 38.64
N LYS A 103 35.11 -4.50 39.25
CA LYS A 103 34.22 -3.38 39.55
C LYS A 103 34.51 -2.21 38.61
N TYR A 104 33.48 -1.45 38.26
CA TYR A 104 33.56 -0.35 37.30
C TYR A 104 32.72 0.85 37.80
N PRO A 105 33.25 2.08 37.78
CA PRO A 105 32.50 3.25 38.21
C PRO A 105 31.38 3.60 37.21
N LEU A 106 30.19 3.95 37.71
CA LEU A 106 29.04 4.34 36.88
C LEU A 106 28.95 5.86 36.63
N SER A 107 30.00 6.60 37.01
CA SER A 107 30.18 8.02 36.72
C SER A 107 30.21 8.26 35.20
N GLY A 108 29.11 8.76 34.65
CA GLY A 108 28.97 9.06 33.21
C GLY A 108 27.77 8.41 32.53
N ILE A 109 27.13 7.41 33.15
CA ILE A 109 25.88 6.84 32.61
C ILE A 109 24.78 7.91 32.54
N LYS A 110 24.20 8.12 31.35
CA LYS A 110 23.05 8.99 31.08
C LYS A 110 21.73 8.35 31.55
N LYS A 111 20.64 9.10 31.61
CA LYS A 111 19.30 8.50 31.86
C LYS A 111 18.88 7.63 30.67
N GLY A 112 18.16 6.53 30.93
CA GLY A 112 17.75 5.55 29.91
C GLY A 112 18.59 4.27 29.94
N ILE A 113 18.53 3.48 28.85
CA ILE A 113 19.25 2.21 28.72
C ILE A 113 20.57 2.44 27.98
N GLN A 114 21.66 1.90 28.49
CA GLN A 114 22.99 1.98 27.88
C GLN A 114 23.72 0.64 27.93
N ASN A 115 24.54 0.40 26.91
CA ASN A 115 25.69 -0.48 27.02
C ASN A 115 26.73 0.19 27.93
N PHE A 116 27.08 -0.45 29.03
CA PHE A 116 28.27 -0.12 29.81
C PHE A 116 29.42 -1.05 29.37
N GLU A 117 30.32 -0.52 28.54
CA GLU A 117 31.50 -1.26 28.06
C GLU A 117 32.52 -1.49 29.17
N LEU A 118 33.07 -2.71 29.24
CA LEU A 118 34.04 -3.09 30.27
C LEU A 118 35.48 -2.67 29.94
N GLY A 119 35.74 -2.17 28.73
CA GLY A 119 37.06 -1.75 28.22
C GLY A 119 38.10 -2.86 28.05
N THR A 120 37.91 -4.02 28.68
CA THR A 120 38.74 -5.23 28.60
C THR A 120 37.83 -6.46 28.62
N VAL A 121 38.03 -7.40 27.69
CA VAL A 121 37.33 -8.69 27.71
C VAL A 121 37.64 -9.43 29.01
N LEU A 122 36.63 -9.74 29.82
CA LEU A 122 36.80 -10.67 30.94
C LEU A 122 36.58 -12.10 30.42
N SER A 123 37.65 -12.89 30.43
CA SER A 123 37.70 -14.23 29.81
C SER A 123 36.73 -15.24 30.44
N PHE A 124 36.19 -16.13 29.61
CA PHE A 124 35.30 -17.23 29.99
C PHE A 124 36.00 -18.59 30.07
N ALA A 125 37.33 -18.63 30.26
CA ALA A 125 38.04 -19.88 30.50
C ALA A 125 37.46 -20.64 31.72
N ASN A 126 36.69 -21.70 31.45
CA ASN A 126 35.92 -22.51 32.41
C ASN A 126 34.70 -21.80 33.06
N ALA A 127 34.15 -20.75 32.46
CA ALA A 127 32.94 -20.10 32.95
C ALA A 127 31.67 -20.92 32.67
N ALA A 128 30.82 -21.06 33.70
CA ALA A 128 29.48 -21.62 33.60
C ALA A 128 28.39 -20.54 33.59
N TYR A 129 28.58 -19.45 34.35
CA TYR A 129 27.66 -18.31 34.38
C TYR A 129 28.33 -17.01 34.81
N VAL A 130 27.69 -15.89 34.50
CA VAL A 130 28.04 -14.54 34.97
C VAL A 130 26.97 -14.03 35.93
N GLN A 131 27.36 -13.13 36.83
CA GLN A 131 26.45 -12.21 37.52
C GLN A 131 26.95 -10.79 37.33
N ALA A 132 26.02 -9.86 37.11
CA ALA A 132 26.29 -8.44 37.02
C ALA A 132 25.31 -7.68 37.94
N SER A 133 25.81 -6.90 38.88
CA SER A 133 25.02 -6.21 39.92
C SER A 133 25.53 -4.79 40.16
N ILE A 134 24.76 -3.95 40.88
CA ILE A 134 25.13 -2.54 41.10
C ILE A 134 25.27 -2.26 42.59
N GLU A 135 26.45 -1.82 42.98
CA GLU A 135 26.80 -1.43 44.35
C GLU A 135 26.65 0.08 44.48
N THR A 136 25.85 0.54 45.46
CA THR A 136 25.61 1.97 45.70
C THR A 136 26.04 2.37 47.10
N ASN A 137 26.19 3.67 47.34
CA ASN A 137 26.51 4.21 48.67
C ASN A 137 25.44 3.95 49.76
N LYS A 138 24.25 3.47 49.39
CA LYS A 138 23.19 3.06 50.34
C LYS A 138 23.03 1.53 50.44
N GLY A 139 23.95 0.76 49.86
CA GLY A 139 23.94 -0.70 49.82
C GLY A 139 23.90 -1.27 48.40
N LEU A 140 23.90 -2.61 48.30
CA LEU A 140 23.84 -3.33 47.03
C LEU A 140 22.42 -3.25 46.45
N LEU A 141 22.26 -2.62 45.27
CA LEU A 141 21.07 -2.76 44.45
C LEU A 141 21.24 -4.03 43.59
N VAL A 142 20.69 -5.13 44.09
CA VAL A 142 20.87 -6.43 43.46
C VAL A 142 20.09 -6.50 42.14
N SER A 143 20.77 -6.92 41.07
CA SER A 143 20.11 -7.64 39.97
C SER A 143 19.26 -8.77 40.56
N PRO A 144 18.09 -9.13 40.01
CA PRO A 144 17.17 -10.10 40.62
C PRO A 144 17.94 -11.32 41.18
N GLU A 145 17.88 -11.48 42.50
CA GLU A 145 18.81 -12.33 43.27
C GLU A 145 18.90 -13.74 42.69
N GLY A 146 20.13 -14.21 42.47
CA GLY A 146 20.38 -15.57 41.99
C GLY A 146 20.24 -15.78 40.47
N SER A 147 20.05 -14.74 39.66
CA SER A 147 20.10 -14.83 38.20
C SER A 147 21.49 -15.24 37.70
N LYS A 148 21.72 -16.55 37.58
CA LYS A 148 22.88 -17.15 36.90
C LYS A 148 22.74 -16.88 35.40
N ILE A 149 23.42 -15.86 34.91
CA ILE A 149 23.38 -15.49 33.49
C ILE A 149 24.24 -16.50 32.74
N THR A 150 23.62 -17.52 32.12
CA THR A 150 24.29 -18.58 31.32
C THR A 150 24.25 -18.30 29.81
N GLN A 151 23.31 -17.46 29.40
CA GLN A 151 23.12 -16.95 28.04
C GLN A 151 23.33 -15.45 28.03
N GLY A 152 23.80 -14.89 26.92
CA GLY A 152 23.75 -13.44 26.67
C GLY A 152 22.30 -12.99 26.71
N SER A 153 21.84 -12.49 27.85
CA SER A 153 20.42 -12.37 28.15
C SER A 153 19.85 -11.09 27.57
N TYR A 154 19.42 -11.15 26.30
CA TYR A 154 18.34 -10.29 25.79
C TYR A 154 16.95 -10.87 26.09
N LYS A 155 16.91 -12.09 26.66
CA LYS A 155 15.73 -12.81 27.11
C LYS A 155 15.10 -12.08 28.31
N GLY A 156 13.89 -11.55 28.14
CA GLY A 156 13.19 -10.79 29.19
C GLY A 156 13.47 -9.28 29.17
N LEU A 157 14.28 -8.78 28.24
CA LEU A 157 14.14 -7.39 27.81
C LEU A 157 12.73 -7.20 27.23
N PRO A 158 12.06 -6.07 27.50
CA PRO A 158 10.71 -5.88 27.00
C PRO A 158 10.70 -5.99 25.49
N LEU A 159 9.69 -6.70 24.96
CA LEU A 159 9.46 -6.80 23.53
C LEU A 159 9.37 -5.38 22.98
N ILE A 160 10.18 -5.07 21.95
CA ILE A 160 9.93 -3.91 21.10
C ILE A 160 8.61 -4.23 20.38
N GLY A 161 7.46 -3.98 21.01
CA GLY A 161 6.24 -4.70 20.65
C GLY A 161 4.94 -4.31 21.33
N ASP A 162 4.92 -4.23 22.65
CA ASP A 162 3.68 -4.05 23.42
C ASP A 162 3.25 -2.56 23.52
N TRP A 163 3.50 -1.78 22.46
CA TRP A 163 3.66 -0.31 22.55
C TRP A 163 2.46 0.55 22.13
N ILE A 164 1.37 -0.01 21.57
CA ILE A 164 0.14 0.77 21.25
C ILE A 164 -1.09 0.28 22.01
N THR A 165 -0.99 0.15 23.33
CA THR A 165 -2.20 0.14 24.15
C THR A 165 -2.74 1.57 24.28
N ASN A 166 -3.99 1.80 23.87
CA ASN A 166 -4.68 3.10 23.91
C ASN A 166 -4.19 4.14 22.87
N ALA A 167 -4.05 3.73 21.61
CA ALA A 167 -4.20 4.70 20.51
C ALA A 167 -5.58 5.35 20.62
N GLU A 168 -5.63 6.64 20.90
CA GLU A 168 -6.77 7.43 20.45
C GLU A 168 -6.58 7.73 18.95
N LEU A 169 -7.66 7.72 18.18
CA LEU A 169 -7.57 8.10 16.77
C LEU A 169 -7.48 9.61 16.61
N GLY A 170 -6.65 10.05 15.67
CA GLY A 170 -6.79 11.33 14.99
C GLY A 170 -7.47 11.13 13.64
N ASN A 171 -8.03 12.20 13.07
CA ASN A 171 -8.34 12.24 11.64
C ASN A 171 -7.03 12.53 10.90
N GLY A 172 -6.27 11.49 10.55
CA GLY A 172 -4.93 11.60 9.94
C GLY A 172 -4.15 10.29 9.99
N PRO A 173 -2.94 10.21 9.41
CA PRO A 173 -2.05 9.04 9.51
C PRO A 173 -1.47 8.84 10.93
N GLY A 174 -1.67 9.82 11.82
CA GLY A 174 -1.25 9.77 13.22
C GLY A 174 -2.13 8.88 14.10
N VAL A 175 -1.59 7.73 14.49
CA VAL A 175 -1.91 7.14 15.80
C VAL A 175 -1.61 8.17 16.87
N LYS A 176 -2.58 8.60 17.70
CA LYS A 176 -2.22 9.45 18.86
C LYS A 176 -1.37 8.62 19.82
N SER A 177 -0.13 9.09 19.99
CA SER A 177 0.86 8.76 21.01
C SER A 177 0.45 7.73 22.07
N PRO A 178 1.17 6.60 22.21
CA PRO A 178 1.33 6.01 23.54
C PRO A 178 1.89 7.09 24.48
N THR A 179 1.36 7.20 25.69
CA THR A 179 1.73 8.28 26.63
C THR A 179 3.14 8.15 27.22
N LYS A 180 3.88 7.10 26.85
CA LYS A 180 5.24 6.78 27.32
C LYS A 180 6.05 6.11 26.19
N ILE A 181 7.34 6.43 26.13
CA ILE A 181 8.28 5.79 25.21
C ILE A 181 8.55 4.35 25.70
N PRO A 182 8.63 3.33 24.80
CA PRO A 182 8.77 1.94 25.23
C PRO A 182 10.03 1.68 26.04
N VAL A 183 9.88 0.88 27.09
CA VAL A 183 11.02 0.38 27.88
C VAL A 183 11.86 -0.50 26.96
N GLY A 184 13.07 -0.07 26.58
CA GLY A 184 13.90 -0.76 25.60
C GLY A 184 14.37 0.16 24.46
N VAL A 185 13.59 1.18 24.12
CA VAL A 185 13.91 2.18 23.10
C VAL A 185 14.46 3.44 23.77
N ASP A 186 15.55 4.00 23.25
CA ASP A 186 16.09 5.28 23.76
C ASP A 186 15.10 6.43 23.46
N PRO A 187 14.61 7.16 24.48
CA PRO A 187 13.80 8.35 24.29
C PRO A 187 14.40 9.40 23.35
N ASN A 188 15.72 9.54 23.34
CA ASN A 188 16.41 10.53 22.50
C ASN A 188 16.43 10.12 21.03
N LEU A 189 16.39 8.82 20.73
CA LEU A 189 16.32 8.31 19.36
C LEU A 189 15.00 8.72 18.70
N VAL A 190 13.91 8.65 19.47
CA VAL A 190 12.53 8.89 18.99
C VAL A 190 12.01 10.30 19.28
N ASN A 191 12.78 11.11 20.02
CA ASN A 191 12.51 12.55 20.15
C ASN A 191 13.08 13.33 18.95
N THR A 192 12.21 14.09 18.28
CA THR A 192 12.55 14.96 17.14
C THR A 192 12.55 16.45 17.48
N GLN A 193 12.11 16.86 18.68
CA GLN A 193 12.21 18.26 19.13
C GLN A 193 13.68 18.72 19.24
N THR A 194 14.59 17.77 19.50
CA THR A 194 16.05 17.98 19.53
C THR A 194 16.72 17.88 18.15
N SER A 195 15.96 17.52 17.11
CA SER A 195 16.47 17.29 15.74
C SER A 195 16.33 18.51 14.82
N ASN A 196 16.09 19.70 15.39
CA ASN A 196 16.16 20.98 14.69
C ASN A 196 17.53 21.16 14.02
N VAL A 197 17.56 21.79 12.84
CA VAL A 197 18.76 22.03 12.03
C VAL A 197 18.72 23.45 11.45
N ASN A 198 19.84 24.17 11.54
CA ASN A 198 19.99 25.48 10.90
C ASN A 198 20.49 25.27 9.48
N TYR A 199 19.61 25.40 8.49
CA TYR A 199 19.94 25.26 7.08
C TYR A 199 20.42 26.61 6.49
N ALA A 200 21.65 26.64 5.98
CA ALA A 200 22.22 27.79 5.27
C ALA A 200 22.46 27.47 3.79
N TYR A 201 22.19 28.45 2.92
CA TYR A 201 22.19 28.27 1.46
C TYR A 201 23.11 29.27 0.77
N ASN A 202 23.93 28.77 -0.15
CA ASN A 202 24.42 29.60 -1.25
C ASN A 202 23.27 29.78 -2.26
N ALA A 203 23.04 31.00 -2.74
CA ALA A 203 21.95 31.33 -3.67
C ALA A 203 22.04 30.57 -5.01
N THR A 204 23.22 30.07 -5.39
CA THR A 204 23.44 29.29 -6.61
C THR A 204 23.42 27.77 -6.39
N TYR A 205 22.86 27.29 -5.28
CA TYR A 205 22.91 25.87 -4.90
C TYR A 205 21.56 25.34 -4.37
N PRO A 206 21.13 24.12 -4.77
CA PRO A 206 21.71 23.29 -5.83
C PRO A 206 21.36 23.85 -7.22
N ALA A 207 22.21 23.59 -8.22
CA ALA A 207 21.80 23.67 -9.61
C ALA A 207 21.22 22.31 -10.00
N VAL A 208 19.93 22.24 -10.29
CA VAL A 208 19.27 20.98 -10.68
C VAL A 208 19.57 20.68 -12.15
N HIS A 209 19.80 19.40 -12.48
CA HIS A 209 20.29 18.95 -13.78
C HIS A 209 19.36 17.94 -14.49
N THR A 210 18.17 17.65 -13.95
CA THR A 210 17.09 16.88 -14.61
C THR A 210 15.73 17.38 -14.11
N ASP A 211 14.72 17.32 -14.98
CA ASP A 211 13.35 17.73 -14.70
C ASP A 211 12.51 16.67 -14.00
N ASN A 212 12.86 15.39 -14.13
CA ASN A 212 12.14 14.28 -13.49
C ASN A 212 12.55 14.11 -12.01
N LEU A 213 12.39 15.18 -11.22
CA LEU A 213 12.95 15.29 -9.87
C LEU A 213 11.98 15.93 -8.88
N LEU A 214 11.64 15.21 -7.80
CA LEU A 214 11.07 15.85 -6.60
C LEU A 214 12.23 16.32 -5.72
N TRP A 215 12.36 17.61 -5.40
CA TRP A 215 13.49 18.12 -4.62
C TRP A 215 13.17 19.26 -3.66
N TYR A 216 13.97 19.35 -2.58
CA TYR A 216 13.68 20.17 -1.39
C TYR A 216 14.94 20.75 -0.74
N LYS A 217 14.77 21.96 -0.16
CA LYS A 217 15.78 22.70 0.60
C LYS A 217 15.72 22.46 2.14
N THR A 218 15.06 21.41 2.61
CA THR A 218 15.08 20.98 4.01
C THR A 218 14.91 19.46 4.10
N GLY A 219 15.33 18.84 5.20
CA GLY A 219 14.81 17.52 5.57
C GLY A 219 13.31 17.57 5.83
N ALA A 220 12.64 16.42 5.77
CA ALA A 220 11.25 16.31 6.18
C ALA A 220 11.19 16.47 7.71
N TYR A 221 10.52 17.50 8.19
CA TYR A 221 10.54 17.88 9.59
C TYR A 221 9.29 18.65 10.01
N ASP A 222 8.69 18.21 11.11
CA ASP A 222 7.87 19.06 11.97
C ASP A 222 8.60 19.32 13.31
N ALA A 223 8.69 20.62 13.65
CA ALA A 223 9.34 21.15 14.85
C ALA A 223 8.47 21.04 16.12
N LYS A 224 7.16 20.79 15.98
CA LYS A 224 6.21 20.82 17.10
C LYS A 224 6.03 19.46 17.80
N SER A 225 6.74 18.42 17.39
CA SER A 225 6.37 17.03 17.70
C SER A 225 7.56 16.08 17.94
N ASN A 226 7.29 14.97 18.66
CA ASN A 226 8.13 13.76 18.71
C ASN A 226 7.58 12.69 17.74
N ILE A 227 8.34 11.67 17.31
CA ILE A 227 7.89 10.78 16.21
C ILE A 227 6.59 10.01 16.46
N TYR A 228 6.17 9.89 17.72
CA TYR A 228 4.92 9.24 18.14
C TYR A 228 3.85 10.23 18.63
N GLN A 229 4.21 11.51 18.79
CA GLN A 229 3.29 12.64 19.01
C GLN A 229 2.92 13.38 17.72
N ARG A 230 3.53 12.99 16.59
CA ARG A 230 3.17 13.47 15.26
C ARG A 230 1.76 13.02 14.91
N ASP A 231 0.99 13.95 14.36
CA ASP A 231 -0.20 13.68 13.56
C ASP A 231 0.12 12.95 12.23
N GLY A 232 1.42 12.78 11.94
CA GLY A 232 1.99 12.13 10.76
C GLY A 232 2.13 13.07 9.56
N ALA A 233 1.96 14.38 9.76
CA ALA A 233 2.04 15.38 8.69
C ALA A 233 3.41 15.39 7.99
N ASP A 234 4.53 15.28 8.69
CA ASP A 234 5.84 15.27 8.01
C ASP A 234 6.12 13.97 7.24
N TRP A 235 5.54 12.84 7.67
CA TRP A 235 5.54 11.58 6.94
C TRP A 235 4.69 11.64 5.67
N GLU A 236 3.40 11.98 5.77
CA GLU A 236 2.50 11.95 4.61
C GLU A 236 2.75 13.12 3.65
N GLN A 237 3.21 14.28 4.16
CA GLN A 237 3.28 15.51 3.37
C GLN A 237 4.69 15.88 2.87
N GLN A 238 5.76 15.40 3.50
CA GLN A 238 7.12 15.86 3.23
C GLN A 238 8.12 14.72 2.92
N ALA A 239 8.03 13.58 3.58
CA ALA A 239 8.96 12.46 3.37
C ALA A 239 8.80 11.84 1.98
N LEU A 240 9.91 11.32 1.42
CA LEU A 240 9.96 10.82 0.03
C LEU A 240 9.83 9.29 -0.02
N PRO A 241 8.91 8.74 -0.84
CA PRO A 241 8.74 7.30 -1.00
C PRO A 241 9.82 6.68 -1.89
N ILE A 242 10.38 5.56 -1.44
CA ILE A 242 11.05 4.57 -2.29
C ILE A 242 10.38 3.20 -2.13
N GLY A 243 10.41 2.37 -3.17
CA GLY A 243 9.83 1.03 -3.09
C GLY A 243 10.18 0.14 -4.27
N ASN A 244 10.03 -1.17 -4.08
CA ASN A 244 10.27 -2.21 -5.09
C ASN A 244 9.09 -3.18 -5.25
N GLY A 245 7.89 -2.76 -4.81
CA GLY A 245 6.68 -3.56 -4.69
C GLY A 245 6.67 -4.52 -3.48
N TYR A 246 7.79 -5.14 -3.10
CA TYR A 246 7.90 -5.96 -1.89
C TYR A 246 8.03 -5.12 -0.61
N LEU A 247 8.92 -4.14 -0.67
CA LEU A 247 9.34 -3.26 0.42
C LEU A 247 9.07 -1.82 -0.01
N GLY A 248 8.58 -1.02 0.94
CA GLY A 248 8.45 0.42 0.80
C GLY A 248 9.22 1.12 1.93
N ALA A 249 9.68 2.34 1.70
CA ALA A 249 10.24 3.20 2.73
C ALA A 249 9.98 4.68 2.47
N MET A 250 9.85 5.46 3.54
CA MET A 250 9.66 6.91 3.52
C MET A 250 10.87 7.58 4.14
N LEU A 251 11.51 8.46 3.35
CA LEU A 251 12.82 9.04 3.62
C LEU A 251 12.67 10.47 4.15
N PHE A 252 13.19 10.73 5.35
CA PHE A 252 13.15 12.06 5.96
C PHE A 252 14.41 12.89 5.67
N GLY A 253 15.58 12.24 5.53
CA GLY A 253 16.82 12.88 5.05
C GLY A 253 17.51 13.82 6.03
N MET A 254 17.12 13.82 7.31
CA MET A 254 17.61 14.78 8.30
C MET A 254 19.13 14.66 8.56
N PRO A 255 19.91 15.77 8.58
CA PRO A 255 21.37 15.74 8.73
C PRO A 255 21.92 15.09 10.01
N GLY A 256 21.35 15.40 11.18
CA GLY A 256 21.87 14.90 12.47
C GLY A 256 21.50 13.47 12.80
N LYS A 257 20.27 13.08 12.44
CA LYS A 257 19.72 11.74 12.64
C LYS A 257 18.84 11.42 11.45
N ASP A 258 19.33 10.57 10.57
CA ASP A 258 18.51 10.11 9.44
C ASP A 258 17.36 9.24 9.96
N HIS A 259 16.18 9.39 9.38
CA HIS A 259 15.00 8.59 9.72
C HIS A 259 14.44 8.01 8.43
N ILE A 260 14.33 6.68 8.41
CA ILE A 260 13.71 5.91 7.35
C ILE A 260 12.61 5.07 8.00
N GLN A 261 11.35 5.41 7.74
CA GLN A 261 10.23 4.51 8.05
C GLN A 261 10.14 3.46 6.94
N PHE A 262 9.84 2.20 7.24
CA PHE A 262 9.74 1.15 6.21
C PHE A 262 8.58 0.16 6.43
N ASN A 263 8.16 -0.46 5.33
CA ASN A 263 7.11 -1.46 5.26
C ASN A 263 7.58 -2.69 4.46
N GLU A 264 6.88 -3.81 4.64
CA GLU A 264 6.93 -4.98 3.77
C GLU A 264 5.51 -5.41 3.43
N GLU A 265 5.24 -5.79 2.19
CA GLU A 265 3.89 -5.93 1.63
C GLU A 265 2.97 -6.95 2.32
N THR A 266 3.52 -7.86 3.11
CA THR A 266 2.78 -8.91 3.83
C THR A 266 2.58 -8.60 5.32
N PHE A 267 2.99 -7.43 5.80
CA PHE A 267 2.72 -6.96 7.17
C PHE A 267 1.25 -6.54 7.32
N TRP A 268 0.36 -7.52 7.51
CA TRP A 268 -1.07 -7.33 7.69
C TRP A 268 -1.55 -7.90 9.03
N ALA A 269 -2.45 -7.20 9.71
CA ALA A 269 -3.04 -7.67 10.95
C ALA A 269 -4.04 -8.80 10.66
N ALA A 270 -3.97 -9.90 11.44
CA ALA A 270 -4.94 -11.01 11.47
C ALA A 270 -5.19 -11.79 10.17
N GLY A 271 -5.36 -13.12 10.33
CA GLY A 271 -5.59 -14.04 9.21
C GLY A 271 -7.04 -14.04 8.71
N TYR A 272 -7.38 -15.08 7.96
CA TYR A 272 -8.73 -15.28 7.44
C TYR A 272 -9.76 -15.43 8.56
N ARG A 273 -10.84 -14.62 8.52
CA ARG A 273 -12.02 -14.73 9.41
C ARG A 273 -13.34 -14.77 8.61
N GLY A 274 -13.28 -15.18 7.34
CA GLY A 274 -14.42 -15.13 6.43
C GLY A 274 -15.61 -15.98 6.87
N VAL A 275 -16.84 -15.51 6.57
CA VAL A 275 -18.11 -16.18 6.88
C VAL A 275 -18.09 -17.69 6.57
N GLN A 276 -18.06 -18.52 7.63
CA GLN A 276 -18.10 -19.99 7.56
C GLN A 276 -19.52 -20.59 7.55
N LYS A 277 -20.55 -19.80 7.84
CA LYS A 277 -21.95 -20.26 7.98
C LYS A 277 -22.84 -19.53 6.99
N SER A 278 -23.94 -20.16 6.57
CA SER A 278 -24.96 -19.52 5.75
C SER A 278 -25.55 -18.27 6.43
N VAL A 279 -25.50 -17.12 5.75
CA VAL A 279 -26.07 -15.83 6.19
C VAL A 279 -26.84 -15.17 5.05
N ALA A 280 -27.45 -14.00 5.27
CA ALA A 280 -28.04 -13.18 4.21
C ALA A 280 -26.97 -12.35 3.49
N SER A 281 -27.22 -11.93 2.24
CA SER A 281 -26.27 -11.11 1.45
C SER A 281 -26.03 -9.71 2.01
N ASN A 282 -26.91 -9.23 2.90
CA ASN A 282 -26.78 -7.97 3.64
C ASN A 282 -26.22 -8.15 5.07
N TYR A 283 -25.61 -9.31 5.38
CA TYR A 283 -24.95 -9.55 6.66
C TYR A 283 -23.52 -8.99 6.69
N VAL A 284 -23.26 -8.01 7.55
CA VAL A 284 -21.89 -7.57 7.86
C VAL A 284 -21.28 -8.56 8.85
N ASN A 285 -20.09 -9.08 8.56
CA ASN A 285 -19.37 -9.95 9.47
C ASN A 285 -18.99 -9.18 10.76
N PRO A 286 -19.52 -9.54 11.95
CA PRO A 286 -19.31 -8.79 13.18
C PRO A 286 -17.87 -8.90 13.70
N GLU A 287 -17.16 -9.99 13.41
CA GLU A 287 -15.75 -10.14 13.74
C GLU A 287 -14.90 -9.13 12.95
N MET A 288 -15.42 -8.65 11.81
CA MET A 288 -14.82 -7.66 10.91
C MET A 288 -15.54 -6.29 10.96
N SER A 289 -16.22 -5.98 12.07
CA SER A 289 -16.92 -4.71 12.24
C SER A 289 -15.95 -3.56 12.54
N GLU A 290 -15.56 -2.87 11.47
CA GLU A 290 -14.76 -1.63 11.37
C GLU A 290 -13.33 -1.63 11.95
N GLY A 291 -12.94 -2.62 12.76
CA GLY A 291 -11.54 -3.03 12.91
C GLY A 291 -11.11 -3.93 11.75
N ILE A 292 -10.44 -3.39 10.73
CA ILE A 292 -10.01 -4.15 9.55
C ILE A 292 -8.67 -4.82 9.80
N ASN A 293 -8.55 -6.05 9.30
CA ASN A 293 -7.30 -6.79 9.09
C ASN A 293 -6.45 -6.06 8.04
N GLY A 294 -5.81 -4.98 8.47
CA GLY A 294 -5.21 -3.94 7.64
C GLY A 294 -3.70 -4.05 7.49
N TYR A 295 -3.17 -3.27 6.54
CA TYR A 295 -1.74 -3.13 6.31
C TYR A 295 -1.08 -2.32 7.44
N MET A 296 0.16 -2.69 7.79
CA MET A 296 0.88 -2.15 8.94
C MET A 296 2.30 -1.69 8.58
N ASN A 297 2.77 -0.66 9.28
CA ASN A 297 4.17 -0.29 9.41
C ASN A 297 5.02 -1.48 9.87
N ALA A 298 6.17 -1.72 9.24
CA ALA A 298 7.11 -2.74 9.70
C ALA A 298 8.07 -2.20 10.76
N GLY A 299 8.41 -0.91 10.67
CA GLY A 299 9.24 -0.23 11.66
C GLY A 299 9.94 1.02 11.11
N ASN A 300 10.95 1.44 11.86
CA ASN A 300 11.79 2.59 11.55
C ASN A 300 13.26 2.18 11.63
N ILE A 301 14.12 2.87 10.89
CA ILE A 301 15.57 2.80 10.98
C ILE A 301 16.07 4.22 11.19
N PHE A 302 16.87 4.40 12.24
CA PHE A 302 17.54 5.65 12.55
C PHE A 302 19.04 5.50 12.34
N VAL A 303 19.66 6.46 11.66
CA VAL A 303 21.11 6.56 11.54
C VAL A 303 21.54 7.83 12.25
N ASP A 304 22.04 7.66 13.48
CA ASP A 304 22.36 8.76 14.39
C ASP A 304 23.84 9.14 14.28
N PHE A 305 24.10 10.33 13.71
CA PHE A 305 25.45 10.88 13.53
C PHE A 305 25.98 11.59 14.79
N ASN A 306 25.22 11.59 15.89
CA ASN A 306 25.55 12.24 17.16
C ASN A 306 25.94 13.73 16.99
N LEU A 307 25.31 14.43 16.04
CA LEU A 307 25.52 15.86 15.86
C LEU A 307 25.00 16.65 17.08
N PRO A 308 25.59 17.83 17.39
CA PRO A 308 25.05 18.70 18.42
C PRO A 308 23.63 19.15 18.08
N VAL A 309 22.85 19.51 19.10
CA VAL A 309 21.51 20.12 18.93
C VAL A 309 21.63 21.41 18.11
N ASN A 310 20.71 21.62 17.16
CA ASN A 310 20.73 22.75 16.22
C ASN A 310 22.05 22.84 15.41
N PRO A 311 22.51 21.76 14.74
CA PRO A 311 23.72 21.83 13.94
C PRO A 311 23.47 22.77 12.76
N SER A 312 24.48 23.57 12.43
CA SER A 312 24.43 24.43 11.25
C SER A 312 25.04 23.69 10.06
N VAL A 313 24.25 23.51 9.01
CA VAL A 313 24.67 22.83 7.77
C VAL A 313 24.53 23.78 6.60
N THR A 314 25.50 23.71 5.67
CA THR A 314 25.46 24.46 4.41
C THR A 314 25.11 23.56 3.26
N ASN A 315 24.54 24.13 2.19
CA ASN A 315 24.38 23.46 0.91
C ASN A 315 23.63 22.11 1.05
N TYR A 316 22.58 22.11 1.87
CA TYR A 316 21.71 20.95 2.01
C TYR A 316 20.83 20.80 0.75
N TYR A 317 20.57 19.58 0.29
CA TYR A 317 19.35 19.29 -0.46
C TYR A 317 18.98 17.83 -0.28
N ARG A 318 17.71 17.52 -0.59
CA ARG A 318 17.26 16.14 -0.79
C ARG A 318 16.42 16.06 -2.05
N ASP A 319 16.46 14.91 -2.71
CA ASP A 319 15.64 14.63 -3.89
C ASP A 319 15.18 13.18 -3.97
N LEU A 320 14.23 12.96 -4.90
CA LEU A 320 13.90 11.68 -5.48
C LEU A 320 13.94 11.82 -7.01
N ASN A 321 14.97 11.23 -7.62
CA ASN A 321 15.13 11.18 -9.08
C ASN A 321 14.28 10.06 -9.67
N LEU A 322 13.31 10.42 -10.51
CA LEU A 322 12.36 9.50 -11.14
C LEU A 322 12.93 8.82 -12.38
N ASP A 323 14.01 9.31 -12.99
CA ASP A 323 14.66 8.64 -14.12
C ASP A 323 15.39 7.37 -13.67
N ASP A 324 16.03 7.40 -12.50
CA ASP A 324 16.83 6.30 -11.94
C ASP A 324 16.17 5.56 -10.76
N ALA A 325 15.07 6.09 -10.19
CA ALA A 325 14.48 5.64 -8.93
C ALA A 325 15.49 5.58 -7.78
N VAL A 326 16.27 6.65 -7.63
CA VAL A 326 17.25 6.84 -6.55
C VAL A 326 16.98 8.19 -5.89
N ALA A 327 16.82 8.18 -4.58
CA ALA A 327 16.73 9.39 -3.78
C ALA A 327 18.12 9.77 -3.24
N HIS A 328 18.37 11.06 -3.06
CA HIS A 328 19.65 11.57 -2.57
C HIS A 328 19.45 12.55 -1.42
N VAL A 329 20.48 12.68 -0.58
CA VAL A 329 20.66 13.78 0.38
C VAL A 329 22.12 14.23 0.31
N GLN A 330 22.37 15.52 0.22
CA GLN A 330 23.73 16.09 0.27
C GLN A 330 23.74 17.29 1.22
N TYR A 331 24.80 17.46 2.00
CA TYR A 331 25.03 18.66 2.82
C TYR A 331 26.49 18.77 3.22
N GLU A 332 26.90 19.96 3.65
CA GLU A 332 28.19 20.21 4.26
C GLU A 332 28.04 20.47 5.77
N TYR A 333 28.93 19.87 6.56
CA TYR A 333 29.05 20.11 8.00
C TYR A 333 30.54 20.13 8.39
N ASN A 334 30.98 21.15 9.12
CA ASN A 334 32.39 21.35 9.50
C ASN A 334 33.39 21.24 8.33
N LYS A 335 33.02 21.77 7.14
CA LYS A 335 33.80 21.71 5.88
C LYS A 335 34.05 20.28 5.36
N VAL A 336 33.18 19.33 5.69
CA VAL A 336 33.12 17.99 5.12
C VAL A 336 31.80 17.86 4.37
N LYS A 337 31.84 17.44 3.12
CA LYS A 337 30.65 17.12 2.32
C LYS A 337 30.21 15.70 2.63
N TYR A 338 28.97 15.57 3.09
CA TYR A 338 28.29 14.31 3.31
C TYR A 338 27.30 14.06 2.16
N SER A 339 27.21 12.83 1.70
CA SER A 339 26.27 12.44 0.64
C SER A 339 25.65 11.09 0.93
N ARG A 340 24.35 10.98 0.68
CA ARG A 340 23.52 9.80 0.92
C ARG A 340 22.76 9.44 -0.33
N GLU A 341 22.59 8.15 -0.59
CA GLU A 341 21.80 7.65 -1.72
C GLU A 341 20.91 6.49 -1.24
N TYR A 342 19.66 6.47 -1.68
CA TYR A 342 18.67 5.49 -1.23
C TYR A 342 17.92 4.91 -2.43
N PHE A 343 17.78 3.59 -2.48
CA PHE A 343 16.93 2.92 -3.45
C PHE A 343 16.38 1.59 -2.92
N ALA A 344 15.32 1.12 -3.56
CA ALA A 344 14.70 -0.17 -3.29
C ALA A 344 14.90 -1.07 -4.51
N SER A 345 15.82 -2.03 -4.42
CA SER A 345 16.14 -2.93 -5.55
C SER A 345 15.09 -4.02 -5.67
N TYR A 346 14.37 -4.08 -6.78
CA TYR A 346 13.47 -5.21 -7.09
C TYR A 346 14.25 -6.51 -7.38
N PRO A 347 15.31 -6.53 -8.22
CA PRO A 347 16.07 -7.76 -8.48
C PRO A 347 16.66 -8.41 -7.22
N ALA A 348 17.19 -7.62 -6.29
CA ALA A 348 17.76 -8.11 -5.04
C ALA A 348 16.74 -8.21 -3.88
N GLN A 349 15.53 -7.65 -4.05
CA GLN A 349 14.46 -7.59 -3.04
C GLN A 349 14.88 -6.97 -1.69
N VAL A 350 15.66 -5.89 -1.74
CA VAL A 350 16.18 -5.18 -0.55
C VAL A 350 16.05 -3.66 -0.70
N LEU A 351 15.97 -2.96 0.44
CA LEU A 351 16.27 -1.53 0.50
C LEU A 351 17.79 -1.35 0.69
N VAL A 352 18.35 -0.32 0.07
CA VAL A 352 19.79 -0.02 0.10
C VAL A 352 20.00 1.45 0.40
N PHE A 353 20.75 1.74 1.46
CA PHE A 353 21.10 3.10 1.88
C PHE A 353 22.62 3.23 1.88
N ARG A 354 23.13 4.20 1.11
CA ARG A 354 24.56 4.51 1.00
C ARG A 354 24.84 5.81 1.74
N TYR A 355 25.93 5.83 2.49
CA TYR A 355 26.44 7.00 3.19
C TYR A 355 27.91 7.18 2.82
N THR A 356 28.31 8.41 2.49
CA THR A 356 29.67 8.77 2.09
C THR A 356 30.07 10.13 2.64
N ALA A 357 31.36 10.35 2.85
CA ALA A 357 31.96 11.64 3.12
C ALA A 357 33.16 11.89 2.20
N ASP A 358 33.41 13.15 1.83
CA ASP A 358 34.59 13.53 1.02
C ASP A 358 35.92 13.52 1.80
N LYS A 359 35.85 13.36 3.12
CA LYS A 359 36.99 13.24 4.02
C LYS A 359 37.11 11.82 4.57
N ALA A 360 38.31 11.25 4.45
CA ALA A 360 38.63 9.93 4.97
C ALA A 360 38.28 9.79 6.47
N SER A 361 37.70 8.65 6.84
CA SER A 361 37.29 8.28 8.20
C SER A 361 36.31 9.23 8.91
N ALA A 362 35.60 10.10 8.17
CA ALA A 362 34.69 11.08 8.75
C ALA A 362 33.32 10.52 9.18
N LEU A 363 32.91 9.33 8.72
CA LEU A 363 31.66 8.69 9.11
C LEU A 363 31.80 7.96 10.45
N ASN A 364 31.07 8.47 11.45
CA ASN A 364 30.96 7.90 12.78
C ASN A 364 29.48 8.05 13.21
N PHE A 365 28.75 6.94 13.31
CA PHE A 365 27.31 6.95 13.56
C PHE A 365 26.83 5.61 14.11
N THR A 366 25.58 5.55 14.59
CA THR A 366 24.94 4.30 15.04
C THR A 366 23.66 4.03 14.25
N VAL A 367 23.51 2.79 13.76
CA VAL A 367 22.32 2.29 13.08
C VAL A 367 21.40 1.62 14.11
N ASN A 368 20.21 2.19 14.30
CA ASN A 368 19.25 1.78 15.33
C ASN A 368 17.88 1.47 14.69
N PRO A 369 17.53 0.21 14.44
CA PRO A 369 16.18 -0.17 14.03
C PRO A 369 15.21 -0.18 15.22
N VAL A 370 13.97 0.24 14.98
CA VAL A 370 12.85 0.16 15.91
C VAL A 370 11.71 -0.57 15.22
N SER A 371 11.44 -1.81 15.66
CA SER A 371 10.33 -2.62 15.13
C SER A 371 8.99 -2.02 15.50
N ALA A 372 8.02 -2.11 14.58
CA ALA A 372 6.62 -1.81 14.87
C ALA A 372 5.88 -3.01 15.53
N HIS A 373 6.53 -4.16 15.68
CA HIS A 373 5.91 -5.40 16.17
C HIS A 373 6.77 -6.15 17.18
N PRO A 374 6.17 -6.85 18.16
CA PRO A 374 6.88 -7.68 19.12
C PRO A 374 7.93 -8.57 18.48
N GLY A 375 9.14 -8.57 19.04
CA GLY A 375 10.22 -9.39 18.51
C GLY A 375 11.40 -9.51 19.46
N ASN A 376 12.14 -10.60 19.26
CA ASN A 376 13.48 -10.79 19.79
C ASN A 376 14.48 -10.15 18.82
N ILE A 377 15.53 -9.52 19.37
CA ILE A 377 16.60 -8.89 18.59
C ILE A 377 17.95 -9.54 18.88
N SER A 378 18.75 -9.75 17.85
CA SER A 378 20.15 -10.16 17.94
C SER A 378 21.02 -9.31 17.00
N VAL A 379 22.31 -9.20 17.33
CA VAL A 379 23.30 -8.48 16.52
C VAL A 379 24.55 -9.33 16.41
N SER A 380 25.04 -9.54 15.20
CA SER A 380 26.29 -10.27 14.94
C SER A 380 26.88 -9.92 13.58
N ASN A 381 28.19 -9.66 13.53
CA ASN A 381 28.96 -9.36 12.32
C ASN A 381 28.38 -8.19 11.52
N GLY A 382 27.94 -7.11 12.17
CA GLY A 382 27.28 -5.96 11.56
C GLY A 382 25.87 -6.25 11.01
N GLU A 383 25.27 -7.40 11.35
CA GLU A 383 23.88 -7.72 10.99
C GLU A 383 22.99 -7.71 12.24
N ILE A 384 21.93 -6.91 12.21
CA ILE A 384 20.86 -6.90 13.21
C ILE A 384 19.73 -7.75 12.68
N THR A 385 19.28 -8.75 13.44
CA THR A 385 18.13 -9.60 13.12
C THR A 385 17.03 -9.39 14.15
N ILE A 386 15.79 -9.17 13.70
CA ILE A 386 14.59 -9.07 14.53
C ILE A 386 13.60 -10.15 14.08
N THR A 387 13.12 -10.97 15.02
CA THR A 387 12.15 -12.05 14.74
C THR A 387 11.02 -12.06 15.75
N GLY A 388 9.78 -12.25 15.28
CA GLY A 388 8.62 -12.32 16.17
C GLY A 388 7.30 -12.55 15.45
N THR A 389 6.22 -12.23 16.13
CA THR A 389 4.84 -12.28 15.60
C THR A 389 4.40 -10.87 15.29
N LEU A 390 3.68 -10.68 14.18
CA LEU A 390 3.00 -9.40 13.94
C LEU A 390 2.05 -9.10 15.10
N LYS A 391 1.87 -7.82 15.40
CA LYS A 391 0.91 -7.41 16.45
C LYS A 391 -0.53 -7.67 16.00
N ASP A 392 -1.41 -7.77 16.99
CA ASP A 392 -2.86 -7.87 16.80
C ASP A 392 -3.44 -6.57 16.22
N SER A 393 -4.60 -6.65 15.56
CA SER A 393 -5.26 -5.43 15.03
C SER A 393 -5.70 -4.55 16.20
N GLU A 394 -5.45 -3.24 16.13
CA GLU A 394 -6.02 -2.33 17.13
C GLU A 394 -7.52 -2.09 16.87
N PRO A 395 -8.32 -1.87 17.91
CA PRO A 395 -9.70 -1.45 17.73
C PRO A 395 -9.75 -0.04 17.14
N TYR A 396 -10.38 0.08 15.97
CA TYR A 396 -10.82 1.37 15.43
C TYR A 396 -11.86 2.02 16.37
N ARG A 397 -12.13 3.32 16.20
CA ARG A 397 -13.19 4.10 16.87
C ARG A 397 -13.59 5.31 16.02
N GLY A 398 -14.19 5.06 14.86
CA GLY A 398 -14.83 6.08 14.02
C GLY A 398 -16.26 5.64 13.69
N GLY A 399 -17.22 6.57 13.78
CA GLY A 399 -18.63 6.19 13.98
C GLY A 399 -18.85 5.60 15.37
N ASP A 400 -20.12 5.45 15.79
CA ASP A 400 -20.47 5.08 17.18
C ASP A 400 -20.07 3.64 17.59
N ARG A 401 -19.38 2.87 16.74
CA ARG A 401 -19.03 1.47 16.98
C ARG A 401 -17.73 1.04 16.30
N ALA A 402 -16.67 0.88 17.09
CA ALA A 402 -15.70 -0.18 16.85
C ALA A 402 -15.11 -0.67 18.18
N VAL A 403 -15.00 -1.99 18.31
CA VAL A 403 -14.91 -2.69 19.62
C VAL A 403 -13.91 -3.86 19.58
N TYR A 404 -13.36 -4.21 18.42
CA TYR A 404 -12.70 -5.50 18.21
C TYR A 404 -11.21 -5.37 17.86
N SER A 405 -10.39 -6.11 18.61
CA SER A 405 -9.00 -6.43 18.29
C SER A 405 -8.93 -7.89 17.84
N GLN A 406 -8.22 -8.17 16.74
CA GLN A 406 -8.06 -9.51 16.21
C GLN A 406 -6.63 -10.01 16.33
N LYS A 407 -6.48 -11.27 16.76
CA LYS A 407 -5.18 -11.92 16.87
C LYS A 407 -4.49 -12.07 15.52
N SER A 408 -3.24 -11.64 15.42
CA SER A 408 -2.43 -11.83 14.23
C SER A 408 -1.93 -13.26 14.06
N ASP A 409 -1.88 -13.71 12.80
CA ASP A 409 -1.50 -15.08 12.46
C ASP A 409 -0.07 -15.19 11.92
N LEU A 410 0.49 -14.10 11.40
CA LEU A 410 1.78 -14.08 10.70
C LEU A 410 2.96 -13.83 11.66
N GLU A 411 4.08 -14.49 11.34
CA GLU A 411 5.39 -14.33 11.97
C GLU A 411 6.35 -13.66 10.97
N TYR A 412 7.30 -12.88 11.46
CA TYR A 412 8.17 -12.04 10.63
C TYR A 412 9.64 -12.14 10.99
N CYS A 413 10.49 -11.81 10.03
CA CYS A 413 11.93 -11.63 10.21
C CYS A 413 12.42 -10.39 9.44
N THR A 414 12.94 -9.41 10.17
CA THR A 414 13.64 -8.23 9.63
C THR A 414 15.14 -8.40 9.82
N LYS A 415 15.94 -8.03 8.81
CA LYS A 415 17.40 -7.97 8.87
C LYS A 415 17.92 -6.62 8.36
N VAL A 416 18.85 -6.04 9.10
CA VAL A 416 19.58 -4.81 8.75
C VAL A 416 21.07 -5.13 8.77
N LYS A 417 21.69 -5.13 7.60
CA LYS A 417 23.12 -5.43 7.41
C LYS A 417 23.89 -4.15 7.14
N VAL A 418 24.86 -3.83 8.00
CA VAL A 418 25.78 -2.70 7.85
C VAL A 418 27.10 -3.21 7.28
N ILE A 419 27.61 -2.54 6.25
CA ILE A 419 28.85 -2.86 5.56
C ILE A 419 29.64 -1.56 5.41
N THR A 420 30.86 -1.49 5.92
CA THR A 420 31.75 -0.34 5.73
C THR A 420 32.77 -0.65 4.63
N ASP A 421 33.17 0.35 3.85
CA ASP A 421 34.22 0.21 2.84
C ASP A 421 35.61 0.11 3.51
N ASP A 422 35.75 0.80 4.63
CA ASP A 422 36.92 0.99 5.47
C ASP A 422 36.47 1.19 6.94
N GLY A 423 37.39 1.47 7.87
CA GLY A 423 37.04 1.61 9.29
C GLY A 423 36.53 0.28 9.90
N GLN A 424 35.56 0.36 10.83
CA GLN A 424 35.00 -0.82 11.49
C GLN A 424 33.52 -0.68 11.88
N THR A 425 32.80 -1.81 11.87
CA THR A 425 31.50 -1.98 12.53
C THR A 425 31.67 -2.45 13.98
N LEU A 426 30.79 -1.99 14.87
CA LEU A 426 30.71 -2.38 16.27
C LEU A 426 29.34 -3.00 16.57
N ASP A 427 29.32 -4.29 16.91
CA ASP A 427 28.09 -4.99 17.32
C ASP A 427 27.69 -4.56 18.74
N ASN A 428 26.65 -3.73 18.83
CA ASN A 428 26.11 -3.23 20.10
C ASN A 428 24.83 -3.97 20.48
N TYR A 429 24.29 -3.69 21.66
CA TYR A 429 22.91 -4.10 21.94
C TYR A 429 21.94 -3.42 20.96
N ALA A 430 21.12 -4.22 20.28
CA ALA A 430 20.04 -3.79 19.39
C ALA A 430 20.44 -2.85 18.22
N SER A 431 21.73 -2.64 17.98
CA SER A 431 22.24 -1.60 17.09
C SER A 431 23.63 -1.96 16.56
N VAL A 432 24.07 -1.30 15.49
CA VAL A 432 25.45 -1.42 14.97
C VAL A 432 26.06 -0.03 14.87
N GLY A 433 27.19 0.17 15.58
CA GLY A 433 28.00 1.36 15.45
C GLY A 433 28.93 1.30 14.24
N VAL A 434 29.24 2.44 13.65
CA VAL A 434 30.28 2.64 12.64
C VAL A 434 31.32 3.59 13.21
N LYS A 435 32.60 3.23 13.07
CA LYS A 435 33.73 4.06 13.51
C LYS A 435 34.76 4.21 12.40
N GLY A 436 35.10 5.46 12.08
CA GLY A 436 36.23 5.80 11.21
C GLY A 436 36.08 5.38 9.75
N ALA A 437 34.86 5.32 9.22
CA ALA A 437 34.61 4.96 7.81
C ALA A 437 34.54 6.20 6.90
N THR A 438 34.73 5.99 5.60
CA THR A 438 34.59 6.96 4.52
C THR A 438 33.36 6.63 3.67
N GLY A 439 33.03 5.34 3.54
CA GLY A 439 31.83 4.84 2.89
C GLY A 439 31.14 3.74 3.70
N VAL A 440 29.80 3.75 3.73
CA VAL A 440 28.98 2.73 4.39
C VAL A 440 27.76 2.40 3.53
N THR A 441 27.45 1.12 3.40
CA THR A 441 26.21 0.63 2.79
C THR A 441 25.41 -0.15 3.83
N ILE A 442 24.16 0.25 4.04
CA ILE A 442 23.16 -0.44 4.84
C ILE A 442 22.21 -1.15 3.88
N ILE A 443 21.98 -2.44 4.10
CA ILE A 443 21.04 -3.27 3.33
C ILE A 443 19.94 -3.75 4.28
N VAL A 444 18.68 -3.57 3.90
CA VAL A 444 17.52 -3.92 4.72
C VAL A 444 16.60 -4.87 3.95
N SER A 445 16.15 -5.91 4.63
CA SER A 445 15.06 -6.76 4.18
C SER A 445 14.15 -7.07 5.35
N SER A 446 12.85 -7.21 5.08
CA SER A 446 11.94 -7.95 5.93
C SER A 446 11.19 -9.00 5.10
N SER A 447 10.51 -9.92 5.77
CA SER A 447 9.54 -10.87 5.21
C SER A 447 8.62 -11.36 6.32
N THR A 448 7.38 -11.72 5.99
CA THR A 448 6.57 -12.60 6.85
C THR A 448 6.55 -14.04 6.33
N ASP A 449 5.94 -14.93 7.10
CA ASP A 449 5.65 -16.30 6.69
C ASP A 449 4.34 -16.47 5.89
N TYR A 450 3.77 -15.37 5.37
CA TYR A 450 2.67 -15.41 4.40
C TYR A 450 3.01 -16.28 3.18
N ASP A 451 2.04 -17.09 2.76
CA ASP A 451 2.08 -17.91 1.56
C ASP A 451 0.69 -17.89 0.88
N PRO A 452 0.54 -17.25 -0.30
CA PRO A 452 -0.75 -17.13 -0.99
C PRO A 452 -1.30 -18.48 -1.48
N LYS A 453 -0.54 -19.58 -1.39
CA LYS A 453 -0.94 -20.93 -1.79
C LYS A 453 -1.48 -21.78 -0.64
N GLN A 454 -1.34 -21.35 0.62
CA GLN A 454 -1.75 -22.13 1.80
C GLN A 454 -3.21 -21.87 2.18
N PHE A 455 -4.14 -22.14 1.26
CA PHE A 455 -5.57 -22.14 1.56
C PHE A 455 -6.10 -23.58 1.66
N VAL A 456 -6.29 -24.05 2.89
CA VAL A 456 -6.63 -25.45 3.21
C VAL A 456 -8.14 -25.62 3.34
N ILE A 457 -8.72 -26.31 2.37
CA ILE A 457 -10.10 -26.80 2.40
C ILE A 457 -10.07 -28.30 2.68
N GLY A 458 -10.77 -28.74 3.73
CA GLY A 458 -10.89 -30.15 4.07
C GLY A 458 -11.74 -30.95 3.07
N SER A 459 -11.64 -32.28 3.12
CA SER A 459 -12.39 -33.20 2.23
C SER A 459 -13.92 -33.08 2.33
N ASN A 460 -14.44 -32.43 3.37
CA ASN A 460 -15.85 -32.10 3.56
C ASN A 460 -16.28 -30.76 2.94
N GLY A 461 -15.39 -30.08 2.18
CA GLY A 461 -15.66 -28.81 1.52
C GLY A 461 -15.73 -27.60 2.47
N LYS A 462 -15.25 -27.72 3.71
CA LYS A 462 -15.14 -26.62 4.68
C LYS A 462 -13.69 -26.17 4.83
N VAL A 463 -13.48 -24.92 5.21
CA VAL A 463 -12.13 -24.44 5.58
C VAL A 463 -11.66 -25.19 6.82
N ASP A 464 -10.41 -25.63 6.82
CA ASP A 464 -9.77 -26.09 8.05
C ASP A 464 -9.47 -24.87 8.93
N VAL A 465 -10.32 -24.61 9.92
CA VAL A 465 -10.16 -23.49 10.86
C VAL A 465 -9.09 -23.72 11.92
N ALA A 466 -8.54 -24.94 12.03
CA ALA A 466 -7.35 -25.19 12.85
C ALA A 466 -6.07 -24.82 12.09
N ALA A 467 -6.08 -24.92 10.75
CA ALA A 467 -5.04 -24.37 9.90
C ALA A 467 -5.16 -22.84 9.78
N LYS A 468 -4.07 -22.13 10.09
CA LYS A 468 -3.96 -20.69 9.82
C LYS A 468 -3.84 -20.46 8.32
N GLN A 469 -4.94 -20.07 7.70
CA GLN A 469 -5.02 -19.84 6.25
C GLN A 469 -4.03 -18.74 5.81
N PHE A 470 -3.44 -18.92 4.63
CA PHE A 470 -2.40 -18.07 4.03
C PHE A 470 -1.09 -17.98 4.83
N LYS A 471 -0.88 -18.85 5.83
CA LYS A 471 0.38 -18.98 6.59
C LYS A 471 1.15 -20.21 6.13
N SER A 472 2.46 -20.09 5.96
CA SER A 472 3.32 -21.24 5.66
C SER A 472 3.38 -22.24 6.80
N LEU A 473 3.33 -23.53 6.47
CA LEU A 473 3.51 -24.63 7.43
C LEU A 473 4.91 -24.64 8.09
N LYS A 474 5.87 -23.89 7.55
CA LYS A 474 7.19 -23.65 8.14
C LYS A 474 7.20 -22.58 9.26
N GLY A 475 6.12 -21.81 9.43
CA GLY A 475 6.04 -20.74 10.43
C GLY A 475 7.14 -19.69 10.28
N LEU A 476 7.58 -19.11 11.40
CA LEU A 476 8.70 -18.17 11.50
C LEU A 476 9.96 -18.57 10.69
N GLN A 477 10.28 -19.87 10.56
CA GLN A 477 11.45 -20.29 9.78
C GLN A 477 11.32 -19.90 8.29
N TYR A 478 10.11 -19.84 7.73
CA TYR A 478 9.89 -19.36 6.37
C TYR A 478 10.25 -17.89 6.21
N ALA A 479 9.91 -17.05 7.19
CA ALA A 479 10.29 -15.64 7.20
C ALA A 479 11.83 -15.49 7.31
N ILE A 480 12.48 -16.28 8.17
CA ILE A 480 13.94 -16.30 8.33
C ILE A 480 14.63 -16.74 7.03
N ASP A 481 14.15 -17.82 6.39
CA ASP A 481 14.66 -18.35 5.12
C ASP A 481 14.58 -17.27 4.02
N LYS A 482 13.40 -16.65 3.83
CA LYS A 482 13.17 -15.57 2.84
C LYS A 482 14.11 -14.39 3.08
N THR A 483 14.09 -13.80 4.27
CA THR A 483 14.87 -12.59 4.59
C THR A 483 16.37 -12.85 4.49
N THR A 484 16.84 -14.03 4.91
CA THR A 484 18.26 -14.42 4.78
C THR A 484 18.65 -14.59 3.31
N ALA A 485 17.79 -15.18 2.47
CA ALA A 485 18.04 -15.31 1.04
C ALA A 485 18.11 -13.94 0.33
N ARG A 486 17.25 -12.96 0.71
CA ARG A 486 17.27 -11.58 0.20
C ARG A 486 18.61 -10.87 0.53
N ILE A 487 19.01 -10.87 1.81
CA ILE A 487 20.30 -10.29 2.25
C ILE A 487 21.50 -10.97 1.57
N ALA A 488 21.53 -12.31 1.51
CA ALA A 488 22.59 -13.05 0.85
C ALA A 488 22.62 -12.82 -0.67
N GLY A 489 21.45 -12.61 -1.30
CA GLY A 489 21.31 -12.23 -2.70
C GLY A 489 21.97 -10.88 -2.99
N ALA A 490 21.61 -9.84 -2.22
CA ALA A 490 22.23 -8.52 -2.33
C ALA A 490 23.75 -8.54 -2.12
N ALA A 491 24.24 -9.35 -1.17
CA ALA A 491 25.68 -9.53 -0.94
C ALA A 491 26.43 -10.15 -2.15
N LYS A 492 25.77 -10.96 -2.99
CA LYS A 492 26.38 -11.52 -4.22
C LYS A 492 26.71 -10.46 -5.27
N ALA A 493 26.11 -9.26 -5.22
CA ALA A 493 26.49 -8.14 -6.08
C ALA A 493 27.93 -7.65 -5.83
N LYS A 494 28.56 -8.07 -4.72
CA LYS A 494 29.95 -7.79 -4.28
C LYS A 494 30.29 -6.32 -3.95
N THR A 495 29.57 -5.35 -4.51
CA THR A 495 29.83 -3.92 -4.35
C THR A 495 28.54 -3.11 -4.47
N TYR A 496 28.45 -1.99 -3.75
CA TYR A 496 27.36 -1.02 -3.87
C TYR A 496 27.05 -0.63 -5.32
N SER A 497 28.07 -0.25 -6.11
CA SER A 497 27.89 0.26 -7.47
C SER A 497 27.22 -0.74 -8.42
N LYS A 498 27.49 -2.06 -8.24
CA LYS A 498 26.83 -3.12 -9.01
C LYS A 498 25.36 -3.26 -8.64
N LEU A 499 25.03 -3.18 -7.35
CA LEU A 499 23.65 -3.24 -6.85
C LEU A 499 22.83 -2.02 -7.31
N LYS A 500 23.43 -0.82 -7.35
CA LYS A 500 22.84 0.39 -7.95
C LYS A 500 22.62 0.23 -9.46
N ALA A 501 23.63 -0.28 -10.19
CA ALA A 501 23.53 -0.49 -11.64
C ALA A 501 22.45 -1.52 -12.02
N GLU A 502 22.33 -2.61 -11.26
CA GLU A 502 21.27 -3.63 -11.45
C GLU A 502 19.88 -3.05 -11.17
N HIS A 503 19.73 -2.25 -10.10
CA HIS A 503 18.50 -1.53 -9.79
C HIS A 503 18.07 -0.60 -10.92
N ILE A 504 18.96 0.30 -11.36
CA ILE A 504 18.67 1.27 -12.44
C ILE A 504 18.34 0.53 -13.75
N ALA A 505 19.08 -0.53 -14.07
CA ALA A 505 18.86 -1.31 -15.30
C ALA A 505 17.55 -2.12 -15.25
N ASP A 506 17.03 -2.49 -14.08
CA ASP A 506 15.69 -3.05 -13.93
C ASP A 506 14.61 -1.97 -14.08
N TYR A 507 14.74 -0.88 -13.31
CA TYR A 507 13.77 0.21 -13.28
C TYR A 507 13.57 0.87 -14.66
N LYS A 508 14.65 1.20 -15.36
CA LYS A 508 14.60 1.85 -16.68
C LYS A 508 13.96 0.98 -17.78
N LYS A 509 13.89 -0.35 -17.62
CA LYS A 509 13.14 -1.22 -18.56
C LYS A 509 11.63 -0.97 -18.52
N LEU A 510 11.12 -0.43 -17.42
CA LEU A 510 9.71 -0.08 -17.24
C LEU A 510 9.50 1.43 -17.43
N PHE A 511 10.29 2.26 -16.74
CA PHE A 511 10.06 3.70 -16.73
C PHE A 511 10.29 4.33 -18.11
N ASN A 512 11.36 4.00 -18.82
CA ASN A 512 11.68 4.61 -20.11
C ASN A 512 10.76 4.20 -21.27
N ARG A 513 9.79 3.30 -21.04
CA ARG A 513 8.79 2.92 -22.06
C ARG A 513 7.82 4.04 -22.42
N VAL A 514 7.63 5.01 -21.52
CA VAL A 514 6.81 6.19 -21.75
C VAL A 514 7.58 7.42 -21.30
N SER A 515 7.56 8.45 -22.15
CA SER A 515 8.00 9.81 -21.82
C SER A 515 6.83 10.75 -22.04
N PHE A 516 6.58 11.67 -21.12
CA PHE A 516 5.60 12.74 -21.25
C PHE A 516 6.30 14.07 -20.99
N SER A 517 6.03 15.07 -21.84
CA SER A 517 6.60 16.41 -21.75
C SER A 517 5.58 17.46 -22.19
N LEU A 518 5.42 18.50 -21.36
CA LEU A 518 4.64 19.72 -21.60
C LEU A 518 5.53 20.98 -21.64
N THR A 519 6.81 20.82 -21.32
CA THR A 519 7.83 21.88 -21.24
C THR A 519 8.88 21.71 -22.35
N ASP A 520 9.84 22.63 -22.49
CA ASP A 520 10.96 22.42 -23.43
C ASP A 520 12.09 21.71 -22.68
N ASP A 521 12.62 20.60 -23.22
CA ASP A 521 13.66 19.75 -22.59
C ASP A 521 14.99 20.48 -22.26
N LYS A 522 15.07 21.79 -22.55
CA LYS A 522 16.20 22.69 -22.25
C LYS A 522 15.95 23.59 -21.03
N GLU A 523 14.72 23.69 -20.54
CA GLU A 523 14.30 24.64 -19.49
C GLU A 523 14.15 23.95 -18.13
N ILE A 524 15.27 23.49 -17.56
CA ILE A 524 15.27 22.70 -16.32
C ILE A 524 14.69 23.50 -15.15
N CYS A 525 13.63 22.99 -14.52
CA CYS A 525 12.91 23.71 -13.47
C CYS A 525 13.73 23.87 -12.17
N GLN A 526 14.15 25.11 -11.88
CA GLN A 526 14.95 25.44 -10.68
C GLN A 526 14.11 25.81 -9.44
N LEU A 527 12.80 25.48 -9.43
CA LEU A 527 11.94 25.67 -8.26
C LEU A 527 11.76 24.33 -7.49
N PRO A 528 11.92 24.30 -6.16
CA PRO A 528 11.58 23.15 -5.33
C PRO A 528 10.13 22.72 -5.50
N THR A 529 9.87 21.42 -5.37
CA THR A 529 8.55 20.83 -5.59
C THR A 529 7.47 21.40 -4.67
N ASN A 530 7.83 21.71 -3.42
CA ASN A 530 6.93 22.37 -2.47
C ASN A 530 6.62 23.82 -2.85
N GLU A 531 7.56 24.55 -3.46
CA GLU A 531 7.35 25.92 -3.94
C GLU A 531 6.46 25.92 -5.20
N LEU A 532 6.64 24.94 -6.10
CA LEU A 532 5.76 24.71 -7.26
C LEU A 532 4.32 24.39 -6.84
N GLN A 533 4.11 23.42 -5.94
CA GLN A 533 2.78 23.07 -5.43
C GLN A 533 2.10 24.28 -4.76
N THR A 534 2.85 25.05 -3.98
CA THR A 534 2.37 26.30 -3.36
C THR A 534 1.93 27.34 -4.40
N SER A 535 2.57 27.40 -5.57
CA SER A 535 2.16 28.34 -6.64
C SER A 535 0.76 28.03 -7.20
N TYR A 536 0.40 26.75 -7.32
CA TYR A 536 -0.94 26.32 -7.73
C TYR A 536 -1.98 26.64 -6.65
N ASN A 537 -1.66 26.38 -5.38
CA ASN A 537 -2.54 26.68 -4.24
C ASN A 537 -2.92 28.17 -4.13
N LYS A 538 -1.99 29.08 -4.49
CA LYS A 538 -2.23 30.54 -4.50
C LYS A 538 -3.20 31.01 -5.58
N VAL A 539 -3.19 30.35 -6.75
CA VAL A 539 -4.01 30.75 -7.91
C VAL A 539 -5.40 30.10 -7.88
N ILE A 540 -5.49 28.87 -7.37
CA ILE A 540 -6.72 28.07 -7.38
C ILE A 540 -7.15 27.79 -5.93
N PRO A 541 -8.03 28.61 -5.33
CA PRO A 541 -8.48 28.44 -3.95
C PRO A 541 -9.36 27.20 -3.75
N LEU A 542 -9.44 26.74 -2.50
CA LEU A 542 -10.39 25.70 -2.06
C LEU A 542 -11.84 26.18 -2.25
N VAL A 543 -12.69 25.33 -2.83
CA VAL A 543 -14.14 25.55 -2.94
C VAL A 543 -14.91 24.46 -2.19
N LYS A 544 -16.18 24.69 -1.86
CA LYS A 544 -17.02 23.73 -1.13
C LYS A 544 -17.76 22.78 -2.08
N ALA A 545 -18.30 21.70 -1.52
CA ALA A 545 -19.22 20.81 -2.23
C ALA A 545 -20.41 21.59 -2.83
N GLY A 546 -20.62 21.43 -4.14
CA GLY A 546 -21.63 22.16 -4.92
C GLY A 546 -21.19 23.53 -5.45
N GLU A 547 -20.08 24.10 -4.99
CA GLU A 547 -19.45 25.28 -5.60
C GLU A 547 -18.62 24.88 -6.84
N LYS A 548 -18.35 25.86 -7.71
CA LYS A 548 -17.49 25.69 -8.90
C LYS A 548 -16.11 26.26 -8.62
N ILE A 549 -15.08 25.65 -9.19
CA ILE A 549 -13.70 26.17 -9.17
C ILE A 549 -13.68 27.57 -9.82
N THR A 550 -12.99 28.51 -9.17
CA THR A 550 -12.74 29.87 -9.66
C THR A 550 -11.25 30.19 -9.59
N PHE A 551 -10.78 31.09 -10.46
CA PHE A 551 -9.41 31.58 -10.54
C PHE A 551 -9.39 32.85 -11.41
N ASP A 552 -8.32 33.64 -11.32
CA ASP A 552 -8.03 34.65 -12.34
C ASP A 552 -7.46 33.96 -13.61
N GLN A 553 -7.90 34.41 -14.79
CA GLN A 553 -7.57 33.72 -16.05
C GLN A 553 -6.10 33.93 -16.47
N PRO A 554 -5.54 35.16 -16.50
CA PRO A 554 -4.10 35.38 -16.61
C PRO A 554 -3.27 34.49 -15.67
N ASP A 555 -3.52 34.56 -14.37
CA ASP A 555 -2.76 33.79 -13.37
C ASP A 555 -2.83 32.28 -13.64
N TYR A 556 -4.04 31.75 -13.88
CA TYR A 556 -4.25 30.33 -14.22
C TYR A 556 -3.51 29.92 -15.49
N THR A 557 -3.54 30.72 -16.57
CA THR A 557 -2.82 30.39 -17.81
C THR A 557 -1.30 30.43 -17.65
N SER A 558 -0.79 31.20 -16.68
CA SER A 558 0.65 31.33 -16.39
C SER A 558 1.24 30.22 -15.49
N LEU A 559 0.39 29.35 -14.91
CA LEU A 559 0.84 28.26 -14.03
C LEU A 559 1.86 27.34 -14.71
N ASN A 560 2.94 27.03 -13.99
CA ASN A 560 4.06 26.25 -14.51
C ASN A 560 3.68 24.77 -14.74
N LYS A 561 3.50 24.41 -16.01
CA LYS A 561 3.14 23.08 -16.52
C LYS A 561 4.08 21.95 -16.06
N HIS A 562 5.31 22.25 -15.63
CA HIS A 562 6.24 21.27 -15.08
C HIS A 562 5.65 20.47 -13.92
N LEU A 563 4.80 21.06 -13.06
CA LEU A 563 4.16 20.31 -11.97
C LEU A 563 3.17 19.24 -12.48
N GLU A 564 2.48 19.52 -13.58
CA GLU A 564 1.53 18.60 -14.23
C GLU A 564 2.27 17.43 -14.89
N GLU A 565 3.39 17.72 -15.54
CA GLU A 565 4.33 16.75 -16.14
C GLU A 565 4.96 15.84 -15.07
N LEU A 566 5.56 16.45 -14.04
CA LEU A 566 6.18 15.77 -12.91
C LEU A 566 5.19 14.87 -12.17
N HIS A 567 3.94 15.32 -11.97
CA HIS A 567 2.93 14.50 -11.31
C HIS A 567 2.56 13.25 -12.12
N TYR A 568 2.44 13.33 -13.45
CA TYR A 568 2.20 12.15 -14.29
C TYR A 568 3.38 11.16 -14.22
N ASN A 569 4.61 11.66 -14.33
CA ASN A 569 5.81 10.84 -14.23
C ASN A 569 5.96 10.22 -12.83
N TYR A 570 5.59 10.96 -11.77
CA TYR A 570 5.57 10.47 -10.39
C TYR A 570 4.55 9.36 -10.18
N ALA A 571 3.34 9.46 -10.73
CA ALA A 571 2.36 8.37 -10.69
C ALA A 571 2.89 7.08 -11.35
N ARG A 572 3.59 7.18 -12.48
CA ARG A 572 4.26 6.03 -13.12
C ARG A 572 5.35 5.42 -12.21
N TYR A 573 6.17 6.27 -11.60
CA TYR A 573 7.16 5.84 -10.60
C TYR A 573 6.49 5.12 -9.42
N LEU A 574 5.44 5.71 -8.82
CA LEU A 574 4.72 5.14 -7.68
C LEU A 574 4.12 3.76 -8.01
N MET A 575 3.64 3.55 -9.24
CA MET A 575 3.14 2.25 -9.69
C MET A 575 4.26 1.21 -9.75
N ILE A 576 5.42 1.55 -10.33
CA ILE A 576 6.59 0.65 -10.37
C ILE A 576 7.10 0.36 -8.95
N ALA A 577 7.15 1.38 -8.09
CA ALA A 577 7.65 1.28 -6.72
C ALA A 577 6.70 0.53 -5.77
N SER A 578 5.39 0.47 -6.08
CA SER A 578 4.38 -0.20 -5.25
C SER A 578 3.79 -1.47 -5.86
N SER A 579 4.05 -1.80 -7.14
CA SER A 579 3.51 -2.99 -7.77
C SER A 579 4.39 -3.51 -8.90
N ARG A 580 4.88 -4.75 -8.76
CA ARG A 580 5.71 -5.46 -9.74
C ARG A 580 5.15 -6.86 -9.98
N GLU A 581 5.54 -7.50 -11.07
CA GLU A 581 4.97 -8.77 -11.58
C GLU A 581 4.79 -9.87 -10.52
N THR A 582 5.70 -9.94 -9.56
CA THR A 582 5.78 -11.01 -8.55
C THR A 582 5.43 -10.56 -7.13
N THR A 583 4.80 -9.38 -6.97
CA THR A 583 4.41 -8.78 -5.68
C THR A 583 2.90 -8.82 -5.50
N LEU A 584 2.41 -8.47 -4.31
CA LEU A 584 1.01 -8.08 -4.10
C LEU A 584 0.73 -6.72 -4.77
N PRO A 585 -0.54 -6.41 -5.09
CA PRO A 585 -0.91 -5.13 -5.68
C PRO A 585 -0.68 -3.94 -4.73
N ALA A 586 -0.71 -2.73 -5.30
CA ALA A 586 -0.74 -1.47 -4.57
C ALA A 586 -2.06 -1.35 -3.79
N ASN A 587 -2.00 -1.16 -2.47
CA ASN A 587 -3.18 -0.94 -1.62
C ASN A 587 -3.58 0.55 -1.59
N LEU A 588 -4.46 0.95 -0.66
CA LEU A 588 -4.88 2.35 -0.48
C LEU A 588 -3.72 3.35 -0.31
N GLN A 589 -2.55 2.92 0.17
CA GLN A 589 -1.35 3.74 0.36
C GLN A 589 -0.14 3.17 -0.44
N GLY A 590 -0.39 2.36 -1.47
CA GLY A 590 0.63 1.70 -2.26
C GLY A 590 1.39 0.62 -1.48
N LYS A 591 2.52 1.01 -0.88
CA LYS A 591 3.37 0.21 0.02
C LYS A 591 3.94 1.05 1.18
N TRP A 592 3.38 2.22 1.47
CA TRP A 592 3.89 3.15 2.49
C TRP A 592 2.82 3.39 3.54
N CYS A 593 3.03 2.91 4.76
CA CYS A 593 2.07 3.06 5.87
C CYS A 593 2.84 3.26 7.18
N GLN A 594 2.72 4.44 7.81
CA GLN A 594 3.32 4.73 9.12
C GLN A 594 2.53 4.10 10.27
N SER A 595 1.23 3.91 10.10
CA SER A 595 0.35 3.36 11.13
C SER A 595 0.44 1.84 11.22
N VAL A 596 0.01 1.31 12.36
CA VAL A 596 -0.26 -0.12 12.57
C VAL A 596 -1.73 -0.34 12.95
N ALA A 597 -2.55 0.67 12.66
CA ALA A 597 -3.97 0.81 12.96
C ALA A 597 -4.56 1.87 11.99
N GLU A 598 -4.28 1.71 10.69
CA GLU A 598 -4.52 2.76 9.69
C GLU A 598 -6.01 2.99 9.41
N ILE A 599 -6.36 4.21 8.98
CA ILE A 599 -7.72 4.55 8.56
C ILE A 599 -8.10 3.69 7.34
N TRP A 600 -9.30 3.12 7.38
CA TRP A 600 -9.75 2.05 6.46
C TRP A 600 -8.79 0.84 6.36
N GLY A 601 -7.88 0.67 7.33
CA GLY A 601 -6.88 -0.38 7.39
C GLY A 601 -5.83 -0.36 6.27
N SER A 602 -5.69 0.74 5.51
CA SER A 602 -4.93 0.78 4.25
C SER A 602 -5.17 -0.48 3.37
N THR A 603 -6.44 -0.88 3.30
CA THR A 603 -6.89 -2.17 2.76
C THR A 603 -6.94 -2.16 1.22
N TYR A 604 -7.50 -3.19 0.60
CA TYR A 604 -7.89 -3.14 -0.81
C TYR A 604 -9.38 -2.77 -0.92
N CYS A 605 -9.68 -1.49 -1.18
CA CYS A 605 -11.05 -1.01 -1.37
C CYS A 605 -11.49 -1.16 -2.84
N ILE A 606 -12.40 -2.11 -3.11
CA ILE A 606 -12.83 -2.52 -4.47
C ILE A 606 -14.21 -1.97 -4.88
N ASN A 607 -14.63 -0.81 -4.36
CA ASN A 607 -15.77 -0.06 -4.88
C ASN A 607 -15.37 1.20 -5.69
N ILE A 608 -14.08 1.57 -5.70
CA ILE A 608 -13.48 2.58 -6.60
C ILE A 608 -11.94 2.55 -6.53
N ASN A 609 -11.36 2.42 -5.34
CA ASN A 609 -9.96 2.79 -5.07
C ASN A 609 -8.94 1.82 -5.72
N LEU A 610 -9.07 0.50 -5.51
CA LEU A 610 -8.17 -0.47 -6.14
C LEU A 610 -8.34 -0.48 -7.66
N GLN A 611 -9.56 -0.26 -8.17
CA GLN A 611 -9.76 -0.09 -9.60
C GLN A 611 -9.00 1.13 -10.12
N MET A 612 -9.08 2.27 -9.41
CA MET A 612 -8.39 3.51 -9.71
C MET A 612 -6.87 3.35 -9.75
N ASN A 613 -6.29 2.62 -8.79
CA ASN A 613 -4.86 2.30 -8.79
C ASN A 613 -4.41 1.72 -10.14
N TYR A 614 -5.21 0.85 -10.76
CA TYR A 614 -4.84 0.11 -11.97
C TYR A 614 -5.43 0.65 -13.28
N TRP A 615 -6.16 1.77 -13.26
CA TRP A 615 -6.79 2.34 -14.47
C TRP A 615 -5.78 2.73 -15.56
N PHE A 616 -4.66 3.34 -15.19
CA PHE A 616 -3.65 3.78 -16.14
C PHE A 616 -2.56 2.72 -16.43
N ALA A 617 -2.38 1.70 -15.58
CA ALA A 617 -1.21 0.81 -15.60
C ALA A 617 -0.99 0.13 -16.97
N GLY A 618 -2.05 -0.39 -17.59
CA GLY A 618 -1.98 -0.97 -18.94
C GLY A 618 -1.63 0.05 -20.03
N GLY A 619 -2.19 1.26 -19.93
CA GLY A 619 -1.93 2.36 -20.87
C GLY A 619 -0.54 2.96 -20.72
N ALA A 620 -0.03 3.09 -19.50
CA ALA A 620 1.31 3.62 -19.19
C ALA A 620 2.46 2.63 -19.49
N ASN A 621 2.16 1.53 -20.20
CA ASN A 621 3.10 0.48 -20.61
C ASN A 621 3.71 -0.30 -19.41
N LEU A 622 2.96 -0.41 -18.30
CA LEU A 622 3.33 -1.08 -17.03
C LEU A 622 2.52 -2.37 -16.81
N LEU A 623 2.47 -3.23 -17.83
CA LEU A 623 1.69 -4.48 -17.81
C LEU A 623 2.14 -5.44 -16.69
N GLU A 624 3.42 -5.41 -16.34
CA GLU A 624 4.03 -6.16 -15.25
C GLU A 624 3.39 -5.82 -13.90
N SER A 625 3.13 -4.54 -13.62
CA SER A 625 2.42 -4.12 -12.39
C SER A 625 0.99 -4.68 -12.36
N GLY A 626 0.34 -4.79 -13.52
CA GLY A 626 -0.99 -5.40 -13.65
C GLY A 626 -1.04 -6.89 -13.27
N LYS A 627 0.05 -7.65 -13.43
CA LYS A 627 0.11 -9.07 -13.07
C LYS A 627 0.04 -9.32 -11.56
N ALA A 628 0.49 -8.36 -10.74
CA ALA A 628 0.31 -8.40 -9.28
C ALA A 628 -1.18 -8.49 -8.90
N LEU A 629 -2.03 -7.70 -9.58
CA LEU A 629 -3.46 -7.67 -9.37
C LEU A 629 -4.12 -9.00 -9.75
N ILE A 630 -3.76 -9.55 -10.92
CA ILE A 630 -4.25 -10.85 -11.42
C ILE A 630 -3.87 -11.98 -10.45
N SER A 631 -2.63 -11.99 -9.96
CA SER A 631 -2.12 -12.98 -9.01
C SER A 631 -2.85 -12.92 -7.67
N TRP A 632 -3.06 -11.73 -7.11
CA TRP A 632 -3.80 -11.55 -5.87
C TRP A 632 -5.29 -11.91 -6.01
N MET A 633 -5.96 -11.49 -7.08
CA MET A 633 -7.35 -11.90 -7.36
C MET A 633 -7.48 -13.41 -7.45
N SER A 634 -6.50 -14.09 -8.06
CA SER A 634 -6.45 -15.54 -8.17
C SER A 634 -6.34 -16.24 -6.81
N SER A 635 -5.57 -15.69 -5.85
CA SER A 635 -5.50 -16.24 -4.49
C SER A 635 -6.76 -15.95 -3.65
N GLN A 636 -7.60 -14.99 -4.03
CA GLN A 636 -8.89 -14.74 -3.35
C GLN A 636 -10.01 -15.71 -3.79
N VAL A 637 -9.87 -16.38 -4.95
CA VAL A 637 -10.92 -17.26 -5.52
C VAL A 637 -11.46 -18.32 -4.55
N PRO A 638 -10.62 -19.09 -3.80
CA PRO A 638 -11.13 -20.11 -2.87
C PRO A 638 -12.02 -19.54 -1.78
N ALA A 639 -11.61 -18.42 -1.18
CA ALA A 639 -12.38 -17.71 -0.16
C ALA A 639 -13.67 -17.10 -0.74
N GLY A 640 -13.59 -16.47 -1.92
CA GLY A 640 -14.75 -15.89 -2.59
C GLY A 640 -15.78 -16.94 -3.04
N GLY A 641 -15.37 -18.19 -3.27
CA GLY A 641 -16.28 -19.32 -3.49
C GLY A 641 -17.05 -19.72 -2.24
N ILE A 642 -16.41 -19.66 -1.06
CA ILE A 642 -17.08 -19.87 0.24
C ILE A 642 -18.05 -18.72 0.51
N THR A 643 -17.69 -17.47 0.20
CA THR A 643 -18.59 -16.31 0.27
C THR A 643 -19.80 -16.47 -0.66
N ALA A 644 -19.60 -16.90 -1.92
CA ALA A 644 -20.68 -17.17 -2.86
C ALA A 644 -21.68 -18.21 -2.32
N LYS A 645 -21.17 -19.32 -1.76
CA LYS A 645 -21.99 -20.35 -1.12
C LYS A 645 -22.75 -19.81 0.10
N ASN A 646 -22.04 -19.19 1.03
CA ASN A 646 -22.59 -18.87 2.34
C ASN A 646 -23.50 -17.63 2.33
N MET A 647 -23.17 -16.58 1.57
CA MET A 647 -24.00 -15.38 1.47
C MET A 647 -25.10 -15.53 0.40
N TYR A 648 -24.75 -16.00 -0.80
CA TYR A 648 -25.65 -16.00 -1.97
C TYR A 648 -26.30 -17.35 -2.31
N LYS A 649 -25.94 -18.44 -1.61
CA LYS A 649 -26.41 -19.81 -1.91
C LYS A 649 -26.00 -20.30 -3.30
N ILE A 650 -24.89 -19.75 -3.82
CA ILE A 650 -24.36 -20.05 -5.16
C ILE A 650 -23.14 -20.95 -4.99
N GLU A 651 -23.24 -22.17 -5.53
CA GLU A 651 -22.13 -23.12 -5.66
C GLU A 651 -21.81 -23.31 -7.15
N PRO A 652 -20.63 -23.82 -7.51
CA PRO A 652 -20.30 -24.13 -8.91
C PRO A 652 -21.36 -25.06 -9.53
N LYS A 653 -21.81 -24.75 -10.77
CA LYS A 653 -22.74 -25.58 -11.55
C LYS A 653 -22.39 -25.54 -13.04
N SER A 654 -22.69 -26.62 -13.75
CA SER A 654 -22.73 -26.61 -15.22
C SER A 654 -24.07 -26.07 -15.71
N TYR A 655 -24.09 -25.29 -16.80
CA TYR A 655 -25.31 -24.68 -17.33
C TYR A 655 -25.31 -24.61 -18.87
N THR A 656 -26.50 -24.72 -19.45
CA THR A 656 -26.75 -24.66 -20.90
C THR A 656 -28.04 -23.87 -21.19
N LEU A 657 -28.19 -23.34 -22.41
CA LEU A 657 -29.40 -22.66 -22.87
C LEU A 657 -30.29 -23.62 -23.69
N ASN A 658 -31.59 -23.67 -23.40
CA ASN A 658 -32.61 -24.28 -24.26
C ASN A 658 -33.69 -23.25 -24.57
N GLY A 659 -33.69 -22.71 -25.80
CA GLY A 659 -34.50 -21.54 -26.14
C GLY A 659 -34.14 -20.35 -25.25
N HIS A 660 -35.03 -19.99 -24.33
CA HIS A 660 -34.88 -18.93 -23.34
C HIS A 660 -34.73 -19.43 -21.88
N GLU A 661 -34.63 -20.75 -21.70
CA GLU A 661 -34.51 -21.39 -20.39
C GLU A 661 -33.07 -21.82 -20.11
N ILE A 662 -32.55 -21.43 -18.93
CA ILE A 662 -31.18 -21.75 -18.51
C ILE A 662 -31.24 -22.97 -17.61
N ASN A 663 -30.75 -24.09 -18.13
CA ASN A 663 -30.76 -25.39 -17.45
C ASN A 663 -29.47 -25.57 -16.63
N PHE A 664 -29.60 -25.64 -15.31
CA PHE A 664 -28.47 -25.87 -14.39
C PHE A 664 -28.38 -27.34 -14.00
N SER A 665 -27.15 -27.86 -13.87
CA SER A 665 -26.90 -29.23 -13.39
C SER A 665 -25.77 -29.30 -12.37
N ASN A 666 -25.94 -30.18 -11.38
CA ASN A 666 -24.99 -30.46 -10.30
C ASN A 666 -23.95 -31.55 -10.70
N LYS A 667 -23.72 -31.78 -12.00
CA LYS A 667 -22.66 -32.68 -12.47
C LYS A 667 -21.30 -32.18 -11.97
N ALA A 668 -20.38 -33.09 -11.67
CA ALA A 668 -19.06 -32.77 -11.11
C ALA A 668 -18.40 -31.58 -11.82
N VAL A 669 -18.20 -30.49 -11.07
CA VAL A 669 -17.79 -29.19 -11.63
C VAL A 669 -16.27 -29.06 -11.48
N ALA A 670 -15.57 -28.96 -12.61
CA ALA A 670 -14.12 -28.80 -12.61
C ALA A 670 -13.70 -27.46 -11.99
N GLU A 671 -12.46 -27.34 -11.50
CA GLU A 671 -11.96 -26.13 -10.84
C GLU A 671 -12.05 -24.87 -11.73
N ARG A 672 -11.89 -25.02 -13.06
CA ARG A 672 -12.11 -23.96 -14.06
C ARG A 672 -13.54 -23.39 -14.07
N ASP A 673 -14.51 -24.18 -13.61
CA ASP A 673 -15.95 -23.86 -13.53
C ASP A 673 -16.36 -23.38 -12.12
N ALA A 674 -15.38 -23.08 -11.25
CA ALA A 674 -15.62 -22.44 -9.95
C ALA A 674 -16.35 -21.09 -10.05
N VAL A 675 -16.81 -20.60 -8.90
CA VAL A 675 -17.47 -19.30 -8.69
C VAL A 675 -16.74 -18.52 -7.61
N PHE A 676 -16.72 -17.19 -7.67
CA PHE A 676 -16.26 -16.35 -6.57
C PHE A 676 -16.93 -14.97 -6.58
N ILE A 677 -17.05 -14.37 -5.39
CA ILE A 677 -17.43 -12.97 -5.17
C ILE A 677 -16.60 -12.38 -4.02
N MET A 678 -16.33 -11.09 -4.13
CA MET A 678 -15.59 -10.21 -3.21
C MET A 678 -16.43 -8.93 -2.96
N HIS A 679 -16.31 -8.34 -1.77
CA HIS A 679 -17.03 -7.11 -1.38
C HIS A 679 -16.07 -5.96 -1.08
N THR A 680 -16.58 -4.77 -0.74
CA THR A 680 -15.83 -3.50 -0.77
C THR A 680 -14.44 -3.51 -0.14
N LYS A 681 -14.22 -4.07 1.05
CA LYS A 681 -12.91 -4.05 1.74
C LYS A 681 -12.31 -5.45 1.75
N GLN A 682 -11.09 -5.61 1.20
CA GLN A 682 -10.42 -6.91 1.00
C GLN A 682 -9.00 -6.89 1.59
N SER A 683 -8.57 -7.98 2.23
CA SER A 683 -7.19 -8.15 2.73
C SER A 683 -6.39 -9.14 1.88
N ILE A 684 -5.11 -9.36 2.21
CA ILE A 684 -4.29 -10.43 1.60
C ILE A 684 -4.71 -11.84 2.05
N ASN A 685 -5.53 -11.93 3.10
CA ASN A 685 -5.86 -13.15 3.83
C ASN A 685 -7.27 -13.69 3.50
N GLY A 686 -7.76 -13.50 2.27
CA GLY A 686 -9.03 -14.11 1.81
C GLY A 686 -10.30 -13.45 2.37
N GLN A 687 -10.26 -12.20 2.81
CA GLN A 687 -11.41 -11.57 3.46
C GLN A 687 -12.44 -11.07 2.42
N THR A 688 -13.16 -12.00 1.79
CA THR A 688 -14.05 -11.78 0.64
C THR A 688 -15.51 -11.49 0.97
N ASP A 689 -15.91 -11.59 2.23
CA ASP A 689 -17.26 -11.30 2.73
C ASP A 689 -17.52 -9.80 2.92
N MET A 690 -18.75 -9.44 3.29
CA MET A 690 -19.10 -8.05 3.57
C MET A 690 -18.63 -7.64 4.97
N THR A 691 -17.83 -6.58 5.03
CA THR A 691 -17.20 -6.07 6.25
C THR A 691 -17.50 -4.58 6.45
N GLY A 692 -17.34 -4.09 7.69
CA GLY A 692 -17.62 -2.69 8.04
C GLY A 692 -19.11 -2.33 8.10
N SER A 693 -19.75 -2.07 6.95
CA SER A 693 -21.09 -1.47 6.90
C SER A 693 -21.94 -1.99 5.73
N THR A 694 -23.27 -1.95 5.88
CA THR A 694 -24.22 -2.17 4.76
C THR A 694 -24.30 -0.98 3.80
N SER A 695 -23.81 0.21 4.19
CA SER A 695 -23.75 1.39 3.31
C SER A 695 -22.85 1.19 2.08
N ILE A 696 -21.91 0.25 2.18
CA ILE A 696 -20.94 -0.14 1.15
C ILE A 696 -21.29 -1.50 0.52
N GLN A 697 -22.52 -1.98 0.71
CA GLN A 697 -23.01 -3.23 0.12
C GLN A 697 -23.25 -3.05 -1.38
N SER A 698 -22.41 -3.69 -2.20
CA SER A 698 -22.71 -3.92 -3.61
C SER A 698 -22.29 -5.33 -4.03
N PRO A 699 -23.16 -6.07 -4.75
CA PRO A 699 -22.78 -7.27 -5.48
C PRO A 699 -21.99 -6.96 -6.77
N GLY A 700 -21.98 -5.72 -7.29
CA GLY A 700 -21.27 -5.33 -8.50
C GLY A 700 -19.74 -5.20 -8.35
N ASN A 701 -19.21 -5.08 -7.14
CA ASN A 701 -17.78 -4.79 -6.90
C ASN A 701 -16.81 -5.81 -7.52
N THR A 702 -17.17 -7.10 -7.57
CA THR A 702 -16.34 -8.12 -8.25
C THR A 702 -16.37 -7.93 -9.77
N ALA A 703 -17.54 -7.61 -10.33
CA ALA A 703 -17.66 -7.26 -11.74
C ALA A 703 -16.80 -6.02 -12.09
N PHE A 704 -16.69 -5.04 -11.19
CA PHE A 704 -15.80 -3.89 -11.40
C PHE A 704 -14.32 -4.31 -11.54
N MET A 705 -13.83 -5.22 -10.70
CA MET A 705 -12.46 -5.76 -10.83
C MET A 705 -12.20 -6.47 -12.16
N ILE A 706 -13.24 -7.05 -12.79
CA ILE A 706 -13.11 -7.67 -14.12
C ILE A 706 -12.77 -6.65 -15.21
N TYR A 707 -13.14 -5.37 -15.05
CA TYR A 707 -12.77 -4.32 -16.00
C TYR A 707 -11.25 -4.13 -16.02
N ASN A 708 -10.58 -4.07 -14.88
CA ASN A 708 -9.13 -3.89 -14.80
C ASN A 708 -8.36 -5.06 -15.45
N VAL A 709 -8.73 -6.31 -15.18
CA VAL A 709 -8.03 -7.46 -15.79
C VAL A 709 -8.30 -7.61 -17.28
N TRP A 710 -9.52 -7.30 -17.74
CA TRP A 710 -9.83 -7.21 -19.18
C TRP A 710 -9.02 -6.10 -19.86
N ASP A 711 -8.85 -4.97 -19.17
CA ASP A 711 -8.10 -3.83 -19.69
C ASP A 711 -6.60 -4.09 -19.85
N LEU A 712 -6.02 -4.95 -18.99
CA LEU A 712 -4.66 -5.47 -19.15
C LEU A 712 -4.52 -6.38 -20.39
N TYR A 713 -5.50 -7.22 -20.70
CA TYR A 713 -5.50 -7.94 -21.98
C TYR A 713 -5.58 -6.95 -23.15
N ARG A 714 -6.55 -6.05 -23.15
CA ARG A 714 -6.73 -5.07 -24.23
C ARG A 714 -5.50 -4.18 -24.46
N SER A 715 -4.78 -3.84 -23.41
CA SER A 715 -3.55 -3.03 -23.51
C SER A 715 -2.31 -3.87 -23.92
N SER A 716 -2.29 -5.18 -23.67
CA SER A 716 -1.19 -6.08 -24.06
C SER A 716 -1.34 -6.66 -25.46
N GLY A 717 -2.57 -7.01 -25.86
CA GLY A 717 -2.85 -7.85 -27.04
C GLY A 717 -2.49 -9.33 -26.85
N ASP A 718 -2.05 -9.74 -25.65
CA ASP A 718 -1.49 -11.08 -25.43
C ASP A 718 -2.58 -12.14 -25.17
N LYS A 719 -2.87 -12.94 -26.20
CA LYS A 719 -3.81 -14.06 -26.12
C LYS A 719 -3.35 -15.18 -25.17
N LYS A 720 -2.06 -15.31 -24.87
CA LYS A 720 -1.55 -16.30 -23.89
C LYS A 720 -1.88 -15.85 -22.47
N LEU A 721 -1.59 -14.60 -22.13
CA LEU A 721 -2.02 -13.98 -20.87
C LEU A 721 -3.55 -14.04 -20.70
N LEU A 722 -4.30 -13.78 -21.78
CA LEU A 722 -5.75 -13.94 -21.78
C LEU A 722 -6.17 -15.36 -21.41
N ALA A 723 -5.65 -16.37 -22.11
CA ALA A 723 -6.04 -17.76 -21.90
C ALA A 723 -5.61 -18.33 -20.54
N ALA A 724 -4.42 -17.98 -20.08
CA ALA A 724 -3.79 -18.60 -18.90
C ALA A 724 -4.21 -17.96 -17.57
N GLU A 725 -4.40 -16.63 -17.53
CA GLU A 725 -4.50 -15.90 -16.26
C GLU A 725 -5.77 -15.02 -16.17
N ILE A 726 -6.11 -14.28 -17.22
CA ILE A 726 -7.23 -13.32 -17.20
C ILE A 726 -8.59 -14.02 -17.40
N TYR A 727 -8.76 -14.77 -18.48
CA TYR A 727 -10.03 -15.44 -18.80
C TYR A 727 -10.51 -16.40 -17.70
N PRO A 728 -9.65 -17.19 -17.01
CA PRO A 728 -10.07 -17.98 -15.85
C PRO A 728 -10.75 -17.16 -14.75
N LEU A 729 -10.28 -15.94 -14.45
CA LEU A 729 -10.95 -15.04 -13.49
C LEU A 729 -12.28 -14.52 -14.03
N MET A 730 -12.30 -14.04 -15.28
CA MET A 730 -13.52 -13.54 -15.94
C MET A 730 -14.62 -14.62 -15.95
N ARG A 731 -14.26 -15.83 -16.37
CA ARG A 731 -15.12 -17.01 -16.44
C ARG A 731 -15.66 -17.43 -15.08
N LYS A 732 -14.80 -17.52 -14.05
CA LYS A 732 -15.22 -17.87 -12.67
C LYS A 732 -16.17 -16.81 -12.09
N SER A 733 -15.97 -15.53 -12.42
CA SER A 733 -16.88 -14.45 -12.03
C SER A 733 -18.21 -14.51 -12.82
N ALA A 734 -18.18 -14.71 -14.13
CA ALA A 734 -19.38 -14.89 -14.95
C ALA A 734 -20.22 -16.12 -14.55
N ASN A 735 -19.60 -17.20 -14.07
CA ASN A 735 -20.31 -18.35 -13.49
C ASN A 735 -21.11 -17.96 -12.23
N PHE A 736 -20.58 -17.06 -11.39
CA PHE A 736 -21.30 -16.51 -10.25
C PHE A 736 -22.48 -15.65 -10.73
N TYR A 737 -22.21 -14.65 -11.58
CA TYR A 737 -23.25 -13.73 -12.04
C TYR A 737 -24.34 -14.42 -12.88
N THR A 738 -24.04 -15.50 -13.59
CA THR A 738 -25.05 -16.30 -14.31
C THR A 738 -26.11 -16.86 -13.36
N GLN A 739 -25.70 -17.46 -12.24
CA GLN A 739 -26.62 -17.99 -11.23
C GLN A 739 -27.30 -16.86 -10.43
N TYR A 740 -26.56 -15.82 -10.09
CA TYR A 740 -27.05 -14.67 -9.33
C TYR A 740 -28.14 -13.91 -10.09
N MET A 741 -27.90 -13.56 -11.36
CA MET A 741 -28.89 -12.86 -12.19
C MET A 741 -30.10 -13.76 -12.45
N TYR A 742 -29.91 -15.06 -12.67
CA TYR A 742 -31.03 -16.01 -12.83
C TYR A 742 -31.94 -16.08 -11.61
N ALA A 743 -31.37 -16.09 -10.40
CA ALA A 743 -32.13 -16.04 -9.14
C ALA A 743 -32.91 -14.72 -8.96
N ASN A 744 -32.53 -13.66 -9.68
CA ASN A 744 -33.17 -12.35 -9.68
C ASN A 744 -33.95 -12.06 -10.99
N LYS A 745 -34.36 -13.10 -11.74
CA LYS A 745 -35.24 -12.97 -12.91
C LYS A 745 -36.62 -12.46 -12.48
N LYS A 746 -37.10 -11.36 -13.07
CA LYS A 746 -38.41 -10.75 -12.81
C LYS A 746 -39.31 -10.88 -14.03
N LYS A 747 -40.62 -11.08 -13.85
CA LYS A 747 -41.61 -10.94 -14.94
C LYS A 747 -41.86 -9.47 -15.22
N SER A 748 -42.18 -9.13 -16.47
CA SER A 748 -42.58 -7.77 -16.88
C SER A 748 -43.78 -7.81 -17.81
N SER A 749 -44.69 -6.85 -17.64
CA SER A 749 -45.77 -6.53 -18.59
C SER A 749 -45.33 -5.49 -19.64
N ASP A 750 -44.17 -4.84 -19.46
CA ASP A 750 -43.59 -3.97 -20.48
C ASP A 750 -42.88 -4.80 -21.55
N LEU A 751 -43.68 -5.28 -22.50
CA LEU A 751 -43.21 -6.02 -23.68
C LEU A 751 -42.48 -5.14 -24.70
N LYS A 752 -42.46 -3.81 -24.52
CA LYS A 752 -41.69 -2.90 -25.39
C LYS A 752 -40.23 -2.87 -24.96
N SER A 753 -39.96 -2.73 -23.67
CA SER A 753 -38.60 -2.81 -23.13
C SER A 753 -38.11 -4.25 -22.98
N TYR A 754 -39.03 -5.19 -22.71
CA TYR A 754 -38.71 -6.59 -22.41
C TYR A 754 -39.60 -7.56 -23.22
N PRO A 755 -39.33 -7.77 -24.52
CA PRO A 755 -40.19 -8.55 -25.42
C PRO A 755 -40.52 -9.98 -24.97
N ASN A 756 -39.63 -10.60 -24.20
CA ASN A 756 -39.81 -11.95 -23.67
C ASN A 756 -40.68 -12.03 -22.39
N GLY A 757 -41.25 -10.90 -21.93
CA GLY A 757 -42.09 -10.84 -20.73
C GLY A 757 -41.33 -10.98 -19.40
N TYR A 758 -40.00 -10.82 -19.43
CA TYR A 758 -39.14 -10.87 -18.26
C TYR A 758 -37.85 -10.06 -18.46
N TYR A 759 -37.16 -9.80 -17.35
CA TYR A 759 -35.79 -9.31 -17.33
C TYR A 759 -34.98 -9.91 -16.19
N TYR A 760 -33.66 -9.80 -16.27
CA TYR A 760 -32.71 -10.13 -15.22
C TYR A 760 -32.23 -8.84 -14.56
N THR A 761 -32.30 -8.74 -13.23
CA THR A 761 -31.79 -7.58 -12.48
C THR A 761 -30.80 -8.02 -11.40
N THR A 762 -30.12 -7.07 -10.77
CA THR A 762 -29.35 -7.34 -9.56
C THR A 762 -30.29 -7.38 -8.35
N GLY A 763 -30.00 -8.29 -7.42
CA GLY A 763 -30.66 -8.30 -6.12
C GLY A 763 -30.27 -7.07 -5.28
N SER A 764 -30.85 -6.99 -4.08
CA SER A 764 -30.72 -5.80 -3.21
C SER A 764 -29.27 -5.37 -2.94
N GLY A 765 -28.96 -4.14 -3.31
CA GLY A 765 -27.66 -3.46 -3.16
C GLY A 765 -27.84 -1.96 -2.95
N ARG A 766 -26.74 -1.22 -2.85
CA ARG A 766 -26.73 0.25 -2.67
C ARG A 766 -25.70 0.88 -3.61
N SER A 767 -26.02 2.04 -4.17
CA SER A 767 -25.03 2.83 -4.92
C SER A 767 -23.92 3.25 -3.95
N PRO A 768 -22.64 2.85 -4.13
CA PRO A 768 -21.59 3.24 -3.22
C PRO A 768 -21.56 4.78 -3.11
N GLU A 769 -21.82 5.40 -1.96
CA GLU A 769 -22.12 4.84 -0.63
C GLU A 769 -23.41 5.43 -0.03
N GLN A 770 -24.35 5.80 -0.90
CA GLN A 770 -25.46 6.69 -0.58
C GLN A 770 -26.84 6.20 -1.06
N GLY A 771 -27.86 6.89 -0.56
CA GLY A 771 -29.26 6.70 -0.93
C GLY A 771 -29.86 5.34 -0.57
N PRO A 772 -31.00 4.97 -1.19
CA PRO A 772 -31.73 3.77 -0.85
C PRO A 772 -30.98 2.49 -1.22
N THR A 773 -31.21 1.46 -0.41
CA THR A 773 -30.90 0.07 -0.75
C THR A 773 -32.09 -0.50 -1.53
N GLN A 774 -31.85 -1.02 -2.74
CA GLN A 774 -32.88 -1.52 -3.64
C GLN A 774 -32.36 -2.63 -4.56
N GLU A 775 -33.25 -3.40 -5.18
CA GLU A 775 -32.91 -4.20 -6.36
C GLU A 775 -32.61 -3.27 -7.56
N GLY A 776 -31.80 -3.71 -8.54
CA GLY A 776 -31.55 -2.94 -9.76
C GLY A 776 -30.87 -1.59 -9.56
N VAL A 777 -29.96 -1.46 -8.58
CA VAL A 777 -29.09 -0.26 -8.49
C VAL A 777 -28.27 -0.12 -9.76
N LYS A 778 -28.24 1.09 -10.35
CA LYS A 778 -27.65 1.28 -11.69
C LYS A 778 -26.14 1.02 -11.72
N TYR A 779 -25.41 1.32 -10.65
CA TYR A 779 -24.00 0.91 -10.50
C TYR A 779 -23.79 -0.61 -10.70
N ASP A 780 -24.58 -1.46 -10.04
CA ASP A 780 -24.45 -2.91 -10.17
C ASP A 780 -24.80 -3.38 -11.59
N LEU A 781 -25.90 -2.90 -12.16
CA LEU A 781 -26.35 -3.27 -13.50
C LEU A 781 -25.34 -2.88 -14.58
N GLN A 782 -24.74 -1.69 -14.48
CA GLN A 782 -23.71 -1.22 -15.42
C GLN A 782 -22.48 -2.12 -15.39
N LEU A 783 -22.03 -2.52 -14.20
CA LEU A 783 -20.85 -3.38 -14.01
C LEU A 783 -21.11 -4.81 -14.48
N VAL A 784 -22.26 -5.39 -14.13
CA VAL A 784 -22.62 -6.76 -14.54
C VAL A 784 -22.84 -6.84 -16.05
N ALA A 785 -23.42 -5.80 -16.68
CA ALA A 785 -23.54 -5.73 -18.13
C ALA A 785 -22.18 -5.79 -18.84
N GLY A 786 -21.22 -4.95 -18.42
CA GLY A 786 -19.87 -4.94 -19.01
C GLY A 786 -19.07 -6.21 -18.71
N LEU A 787 -19.24 -6.81 -17.52
CA LEU A 787 -18.64 -8.12 -17.20
C LEU A 787 -19.07 -9.19 -18.20
N PHE A 788 -20.36 -9.27 -18.55
CA PHE A 788 -20.81 -10.22 -19.56
C PHE A 788 -20.28 -9.86 -20.94
N ASP A 789 -20.33 -8.58 -21.35
CA ASP A 789 -19.82 -8.13 -22.65
C ASP A 789 -18.35 -8.55 -22.85
N TYR A 790 -17.48 -8.25 -21.87
CA TYR A 790 -16.05 -8.57 -21.94
C TYR A 790 -15.76 -10.08 -21.83
N THR A 791 -16.51 -10.82 -21.01
CA THR A 791 -16.30 -12.29 -20.87
C THR A 791 -16.75 -13.04 -22.12
N ILE A 792 -17.83 -12.57 -22.77
CA ILE A 792 -18.29 -13.04 -24.07
C ILE A 792 -17.23 -12.77 -25.14
N GLU A 793 -16.65 -11.56 -25.18
CA GLU A 793 -15.61 -11.19 -26.13
C GLU A 793 -14.34 -12.02 -25.93
N ALA A 794 -13.86 -12.18 -24.69
CA ALA A 794 -12.72 -13.01 -24.34
C ALA A 794 -12.89 -14.48 -24.78
N ALA A 795 -14.06 -15.07 -24.52
CA ALA A 795 -14.38 -16.44 -24.94
C ALA A 795 -14.38 -16.60 -26.47
N GLN A 796 -14.89 -15.61 -27.22
CA GLN A 796 -14.90 -15.59 -28.68
C GLN A 796 -13.49 -15.43 -29.26
N ILE A 797 -12.64 -14.57 -28.68
CA ILE A 797 -11.24 -14.37 -29.08
C ILE A 797 -10.41 -15.66 -28.93
N LEU A 798 -10.74 -16.48 -27.92
CA LEU A 798 -10.12 -17.76 -27.62
C LEU A 798 -10.78 -18.95 -28.33
N GLY A 799 -12.01 -18.81 -28.85
CA GLY A 799 -12.77 -19.87 -29.52
C GLY A 799 -13.31 -20.96 -28.59
N ILE A 800 -13.65 -20.62 -27.34
CA ILE A 800 -14.03 -21.59 -26.29
C ILE A 800 -15.36 -21.24 -25.60
N ASP A 801 -15.90 -22.18 -24.82
CA ASP A 801 -17.10 -22.01 -23.98
C ASP A 801 -18.38 -21.53 -24.72
N ASN A 802 -18.53 -21.85 -26.02
CA ASN A 802 -19.67 -21.42 -26.86
C ASN A 802 -21.06 -21.61 -26.22
N GLU A 803 -21.29 -22.72 -25.50
CA GLU A 803 -22.56 -22.96 -24.78
C GLU A 803 -22.80 -21.96 -23.64
N LYS A 804 -21.75 -21.58 -22.90
CA LYS A 804 -21.84 -20.55 -21.87
C LYS A 804 -22.01 -19.17 -22.49
N VAL A 805 -21.33 -18.89 -23.60
CA VAL A 805 -21.51 -17.64 -24.37
C VAL A 805 -22.97 -17.46 -24.80
N ALA A 806 -23.69 -18.52 -25.17
CA ALA A 806 -25.13 -18.45 -25.45
C ALA A 806 -25.94 -18.04 -24.21
N VAL A 807 -25.68 -18.65 -23.05
CA VAL A 807 -26.33 -18.32 -21.76
C VAL A 807 -26.02 -16.89 -21.31
N TRP A 808 -24.76 -16.44 -21.44
CA TRP A 808 -24.35 -15.08 -21.11
C TRP A 808 -25.02 -14.06 -22.03
N LYS A 809 -25.17 -14.36 -23.32
CA LYS A 809 -25.92 -13.52 -24.27
C LYS A 809 -27.41 -13.43 -23.91
N GLU A 810 -28.05 -14.54 -23.50
CA GLU A 810 -29.45 -14.53 -23.02
C GLU A 810 -29.63 -13.58 -21.83
N ILE A 811 -28.79 -13.70 -20.79
CA ILE A 811 -28.85 -12.81 -19.62
C ILE A 811 -28.56 -11.35 -20.02
N ARG A 812 -27.51 -11.13 -20.82
CA ARG A 812 -27.05 -9.79 -21.20
C ARG A 812 -28.01 -9.05 -22.13
N THR A 813 -28.78 -9.77 -22.94
CA THR A 813 -29.82 -9.23 -23.83
C THR A 813 -31.07 -8.83 -23.04
N ASN A 814 -31.44 -9.64 -22.04
CA ASN A 814 -32.64 -9.44 -21.23
C ASN A 814 -32.33 -8.81 -19.85
N ILE A 815 -31.23 -8.06 -19.70
CA ILE A 815 -30.90 -7.36 -18.45
C ILE A 815 -31.78 -6.11 -18.28
N GLU A 816 -32.13 -5.76 -17.04
CA GLU A 816 -32.72 -4.46 -16.73
C GLU A 816 -31.83 -3.33 -17.29
N LEU A 817 -32.44 -2.29 -17.87
CA LEU A 817 -31.73 -1.17 -18.50
C LEU A 817 -30.63 -0.60 -17.58
N PRO A 818 -29.33 -0.78 -17.91
CA PRO A 818 -28.24 -0.37 -17.00
C PRO A 818 -28.02 1.15 -16.95
N VAL A 819 -28.40 1.85 -18.02
CA VAL A 819 -28.24 3.31 -18.16
C VAL A 819 -29.56 3.88 -18.64
N GLU A 820 -30.07 4.86 -17.91
CA GLU A 820 -31.32 5.56 -18.21
C GLU A 820 -31.11 7.07 -17.99
N LEU A 821 -31.84 7.88 -18.76
CA LEU A 821 -31.93 9.32 -18.55
C LEU A 821 -33.13 9.63 -17.64
N GLY A 822 -32.95 10.56 -16.70
CA GLY A 822 -34.04 11.15 -15.94
C GLY A 822 -34.72 12.30 -16.68
N ALA A 823 -35.68 12.95 -16.00
CA ALA A 823 -36.41 14.10 -16.50
C ALA A 823 -35.49 15.30 -16.79
N ASP A 824 -34.47 15.51 -15.95
CA ASP A 824 -33.46 16.57 -16.12
C ASP A 824 -32.38 16.21 -17.14
N LYS A 825 -32.54 15.07 -17.84
CA LYS A 825 -31.53 14.46 -18.74
C LYS A 825 -30.24 14.03 -18.04
N GLN A 826 -30.21 13.95 -16.71
CA GLN A 826 -29.12 13.33 -15.96
C GLN A 826 -29.09 11.81 -16.21
N ILE A 827 -27.93 11.17 -16.05
CA ILE A 827 -27.87 9.70 -15.89
C ILE A 827 -28.43 9.34 -14.51
N LYS A 828 -29.45 8.46 -14.45
CA LYS A 828 -30.03 8.01 -13.18
C LYS A 828 -29.05 7.19 -12.35
N GLU A 829 -29.01 7.44 -11.05
CA GLU A 829 -28.32 6.65 -10.04
C GLU A 829 -29.17 5.50 -9.50
N TRP A 830 -30.48 5.73 -9.38
CA TRP A 830 -31.46 4.75 -8.90
C TRP A 830 -32.58 4.56 -9.93
N ALA A 831 -33.10 3.33 -10.06
CA ALA A 831 -34.25 3.05 -10.94
C ALA A 831 -35.49 3.94 -10.67
N GLN A 832 -35.73 4.30 -9.41
CA GLN A 832 -36.84 5.17 -8.99
C GLN A 832 -36.57 6.67 -9.17
N GLU A 833 -35.36 7.07 -9.58
CA GLU A 833 -35.01 8.47 -9.77
C GLU A 833 -35.76 9.07 -10.98
N VAL A 834 -36.28 10.29 -10.81
CA VAL A 834 -36.99 11.04 -11.85
C VAL A 834 -36.20 12.31 -12.20
N GLY A 835 -36.19 13.31 -11.33
CA GLY A 835 -35.27 14.46 -11.42
C GLY A 835 -33.93 14.13 -10.77
N TYR A 836 -32.92 14.98 -10.95
CA TYR A 836 -31.59 14.71 -10.39
C TYR A 836 -31.67 14.56 -8.86
N ASN A 837 -31.24 13.40 -8.37
CA ASN A 837 -31.27 13.06 -6.95
C ASN A 837 -32.70 13.11 -6.32
N THR A 838 -33.78 13.01 -7.10
CA THR A 838 -35.16 13.05 -6.57
C THR A 838 -36.06 11.91 -7.04
N ASP A 839 -36.89 11.43 -6.12
CA ASP A 839 -37.93 10.42 -6.37
C ASP A 839 -39.18 11.03 -7.06
N PRO A 840 -40.21 10.25 -7.42
CA PRO A 840 -41.43 10.77 -8.06
C PRO A 840 -42.24 11.76 -7.22
N ASN A 841 -41.96 11.87 -5.91
CA ASN A 841 -42.59 12.81 -4.99
C ASN A 841 -41.73 14.06 -4.75
N GLY A 842 -40.60 14.20 -5.47
CA GLY A 842 -39.64 15.29 -5.30
C GLY A 842 -38.74 15.16 -4.07
N LYS A 843 -38.72 14.00 -3.39
CA LYS A 843 -37.90 13.78 -2.20
C LYS A 843 -36.46 13.45 -2.60
N ALA A 844 -35.50 14.08 -1.93
CA ALA A 844 -34.08 13.79 -2.10
C ALA A 844 -33.76 12.31 -1.82
N MET A 845 -33.08 11.65 -2.77
CA MET A 845 -32.72 10.23 -2.69
C MET A 845 -31.37 10.01 -2.02
N GLY A 846 -30.43 10.96 -2.13
CA GLY A 846 -29.11 10.95 -1.51
C GLY A 846 -28.54 12.37 -1.38
N ASP A 847 -27.22 12.47 -1.32
CA ASP A 847 -26.47 13.73 -1.35
C ASP A 847 -26.23 14.16 -2.82
N PRO A 848 -26.72 15.35 -3.24
CA PRO A 848 -26.56 15.81 -4.62
C PRO A 848 -25.11 16.14 -4.99
N TYR A 849 -24.19 16.30 -4.03
CA TYR A 849 -22.77 16.59 -4.27
C TYR A 849 -21.86 15.46 -3.80
N HIS A 850 -22.42 14.25 -3.64
CA HIS A 850 -21.73 13.10 -3.07
C HIS A 850 -20.44 12.76 -3.82
N ARG A 851 -19.38 12.48 -3.05
CA ARG A 851 -18.03 12.15 -3.54
C ARG A 851 -17.99 10.96 -4.52
N HIS A 852 -18.93 10.02 -4.45
CA HIS A 852 -19.04 8.95 -5.44
C HIS A 852 -19.98 9.34 -6.59
N ILE A 853 -19.57 8.97 -7.81
CA ILE A 853 -20.35 9.11 -9.05
C ILE A 853 -20.56 7.71 -9.65
N SER A 854 -20.97 6.77 -8.80
CA SER A 854 -21.02 5.33 -9.10
C SER A 854 -21.92 4.98 -10.29
N HIS A 855 -22.90 5.82 -10.62
CA HIS A 855 -23.78 5.63 -11.78
C HIS A 855 -23.19 6.08 -13.12
N LEU A 856 -21.92 6.54 -13.14
CA LEU A 856 -21.14 6.80 -14.34
C LEU A 856 -20.04 5.75 -14.58
N VAL A 857 -20.05 4.58 -13.90
CA VAL A 857 -19.11 3.49 -14.26
C VAL A 857 -19.32 2.98 -15.70
N ALA A 858 -20.50 3.20 -16.26
CA ALA A 858 -20.83 3.05 -17.68
C ALA A 858 -20.04 3.98 -18.64
N LEU A 859 -19.61 5.17 -18.18
CA LEU A 859 -18.77 6.12 -18.92
C LEU A 859 -17.28 5.80 -18.74
N TYR A 860 -16.88 5.49 -17.51
CA TYR A 860 -15.51 5.09 -17.19
C TYR A 860 -15.43 4.17 -15.97
N PRO A 861 -14.68 3.05 -16.01
CA PRO A 861 -13.91 2.52 -17.14
C PRO A 861 -14.75 1.79 -18.20
N GLY A 862 -16.08 1.82 -18.09
CA GLY A 862 -16.99 1.23 -19.06
C GLY A 862 -17.04 1.90 -20.43
N THR A 863 -17.90 1.32 -21.28
CA THR A 863 -18.12 1.70 -22.67
C THR A 863 -19.60 1.87 -23.01
N LEU A 864 -20.50 1.72 -22.03
CA LEU A 864 -21.94 1.80 -22.23
C LEU A 864 -22.41 3.24 -22.53
N ILE A 865 -21.68 4.24 -22.02
CA ILE A 865 -21.79 5.66 -22.40
C ILE A 865 -20.51 6.01 -23.17
N ASN A 866 -20.66 6.50 -24.41
CA ASN A 866 -19.54 6.86 -25.28
C ASN A 866 -20.00 7.80 -26.40
N VAL A 867 -19.08 8.23 -27.28
CA VAL A 867 -19.32 9.19 -28.39
C VAL A 867 -20.34 8.74 -29.44
N GLU A 868 -20.61 7.44 -29.56
CA GLU A 868 -21.62 6.87 -30.45
C GLU A 868 -23.05 6.98 -29.86
N LYS A 869 -23.17 7.38 -28.59
CA LYS A 869 -24.43 7.59 -27.86
C LYS A 869 -24.52 9.01 -27.31
N PRO A 870 -24.65 10.04 -28.18
CA PRO A 870 -24.51 11.45 -27.80
C PRO A 870 -25.47 11.88 -26.68
N ASP A 871 -26.72 11.39 -26.65
CA ASP A 871 -27.69 11.72 -25.60
C ASP A 871 -27.23 11.26 -24.21
N LEU A 872 -26.63 10.07 -24.12
CA LEU A 872 -26.08 9.55 -22.87
C LEU A 872 -24.77 10.25 -22.49
N LEU A 873 -23.95 10.61 -23.46
CA LEU A 873 -22.72 11.37 -23.21
C LEU A 873 -23.04 12.76 -22.66
N ASN A 874 -24.03 13.44 -23.24
CA ASN A 874 -24.54 14.71 -22.76
C ASN A 874 -25.20 14.56 -21.37
N GLY A 875 -25.96 13.49 -21.14
CA GLY A 875 -26.52 13.22 -19.82
C GLY A 875 -25.47 12.97 -18.75
N ALA A 876 -24.34 12.34 -19.09
CA ALA A 876 -23.20 12.20 -18.19
C ALA A 876 -22.53 13.55 -17.89
N LYS A 877 -22.41 14.45 -18.88
CA LYS A 877 -21.96 15.83 -18.65
C LYS A 877 -22.89 16.58 -17.68
N ILE A 878 -24.21 16.50 -17.88
CA ILE A 878 -25.20 17.10 -16.95
C ILE A 878 -25.05 16.51 -15.53
N THR A 879 -24.86 15.20 -15.40
CA THR A 879 -24.58 14.56 -14.10
C THR A 879 -23.31 15.12 -13.45
N LEU A 880 -22.21 15.29 -14.20
CA LEU A 880 -20.95 15.84 -13.69
C LEU A 880 -21.11 17.30 -13.24
N GLU A 881 -21.81 18.13 -14.02
CA GLU A 881 -22.13 19.52 -13.67
C GLU A 881 -22.95 19.61 -12.37
N LYS A 882 -23.96 18.73 -12.21
CA LYS A 882 -24.80 18.69 -11.00
C LYS A 882 -24.09 18.09 -9.77
N ARG A 883 -23.07 17.23 -9.97
CA ARG A 883 -22.23 16.70 -8.88
C ARG A 883 -21.23 17.71 -8.30
N GLY A 884 -20.96 18.80 -9.01
CA GLY A 884 -20.04 19.86 -8.58
C GLY A 884 -18.56 19.44 -8.61
N ASP A 885 -17.66 20.38 -8.33
CA ASP A 885 -16.23 20.19 -8.55
C ASP A 885 -15.51 19.54 -7.33
N ASP A 886 -15.76 20.04 -6.12
CA ASP A 886 -15.05 19.60 -4.91
C ASP A 886 -15.44 18.18 -4.42
N ALA A 887 -14.50 17.50 -3.77
CA ALA A 887 -14.69 16.31 -2.91
C ALA A 887 -13.32 15.88 -2.33
N THR A 888 -13.05 14.58 -2.22
CA THR A 888 -11.77 13.96 -1.84
C THR A 888 -10.82 13.87 -3.05
N GLY A 889 -9.52 13.67 -2.83
CA GLY A 889 -8.52 13.56 -3.93
C GLY A 889 -8.90 12.56 -5.03
N TRP A 890 -9.15 11.29 -4.67
CA TRP A 890 -9.68 10.28 -5.61
C TRP A 890 -10.98 10.69 -6.33
N SER A 891 -11.86 11.45 -5.69
CA SER A 891 -13.12 11.88 -6.29
C SER A 891 -12.88 12.97 -7.34
N ILE A 892 -11.99 13.91 -7.06
CA ILE A 892 -11.56 14.94 -8.01
C ILE A 892 -10.79 14.31 -9.18
N ALA A 893 -9.92 13.33 -8.93
CA ALA A 893 -9.26 12.54 -9.97
C ALA A 893 -10.27 11.81 -10.88
N ASN A 894 -11.30 11.19 -10.29
CA ASN A 894 -12.39 10.54 -11.04
C ASN A 894 -13.20 11.56 -11.86
N LYS A 895 -13.53 12.73 -11.28
CA LYS A 895 -14.23 13.81 -11.99
C LYS A 895 -13.40 14.32 -13.16
N PHE A 896 -12.11 14.63 -12.95
CA PHE A 896 -11.16 15.01 -13.99
C PHE A 896 -11.20 14.04 -15.17
N LEU A 897 -11.02 12.74 -14.89
CA LEU A 897 -11.05 11.69 -15.90
C LEU A 897 -12.41 11.64 -16.63
N MET A 898 -13.52 11.66 -15.90
CA MET A 898 -14.86 11.66 -16.50
C MET A 898 -15.13 12.90 -17.38
N TRP A 899 -14.57 14.07 -17.03
CA TRP A 899 -14.62 15.28 -17.86
C TRP A 899 -13.82 15.14 -19.16
N ALA A 900 -12.65 14.50 -19.13
CA ALA A 900 -11.92 14.13 -20.35
C ALA A 900 -12.73 13.15 -21.23
N ARG A 901 -13.44 12.20 -20.62
CA ARG A 901 -14.32 11.24 -21.31
C ARG A 901 -15.56 11.85 -21.97
N VAL A 902 -16.09 12.97 -21.46
CA VAL A 902 -17.14 13.77 -22.15
C VAL A 902 -16.59 14.82 -23.12
N LEU A 903 -15.28 14.76 -23.40
CA LEU A 903 -14.56 15.58 -24.38
C LEU A 903 -14.43 17.08 -24.02
N ASP A 904 -14.36 17.40 -22.72
CA ASP A 904 -14.20 18.78 -22.23
C ASP A 904 -12.81 18.96 -21.58
N GLY A 905 -11.79 19.16 -22.43
CA GLY A 905 -10.39 19.17 -22.02
C GLY A 905 -10.04 20.30 -21.05
N ASP A 906 -10.58 21.49 -21.26
CA ASP A 906 -10.35 22.63 -20.37
C ASP A 906 -11.00 22.40 -18.99
N LYS A 907 -12.24 21.90 -18.93
CA LYS A 907 -12.88 21.59 -17.64
C LYS A 907 -12.18 20.45 -16.91
N ALA A 908 -11.70 19.45 -17.64
CA ALA A 908 -10.88 18.37 -17.10
C ALA A 908 -9.58 18.91 -16.48
N LEU A 909 -8.85 19.79 -17.18
CA LEU A 909 -7.62 20.41 -16.64
C LEU A 909 -7.88 21.29 -15.41
N GLN A 910 -9.02 22.01 -15.34
CA GLN A 910 -9.40 22.75 -14.12
C GLN A 910 -9.43 21.84 -12.89
N LEU A 911 -10.00 20.64 -13.01
CA LEU A 911 -10.07 19.67 -11.92
C LEU A 911 -8.70 19.06 -11.58
N PHE A 912 -7.87 18.76 -12.58
CA PHE A 912 -6.51 18.28 -12.33
C PHE A 912 -5.67 19.33 -11.59
N ARG A 913 -5.69 20.59 -12.04
CA ARG A 913 -4.97 21.68 -11.37
C ARG A 913 -5.53 21.98 -9.98
N TYR A 914 -6.84 21.84 -9.78
CA TYR A 914 -7.48 21.92 -8.45
C TYR A 914 -7.02 20.78 -7.53
N GLN A 915 -6.85 19.56 -8.04
CA GLN A 915 -6.27 18.46 -7.27
C GLN A 915 -4.85 18.80 -6.81
N LEU A 916 -3.97 19.22 -7.74
CA LEU A 916 -2.59 19.63 -7.42
C LEU A 916 -2.54 20.79 -6.40
N ALA A 917 -3.48 21.74 -6.49
CA ALA A 917 -3.58 22.89 -5.59
C ALA A 917 -4.12 22.53 -4.19
N GLN A 918 -5.12 21.66 -4.10
CA GLN A 918 -5.99 21.51 -2.91
C GLN A 918 -6.15 20.08 -2.38
N ARG A 919 -5.63 19.05 -3.06
CA ARG A 919 -5.67 17.63 -2.67
C ARG A 919 -4.35 16.89 -2.86
N THR A 920 -3.25 17.63 -3.01
CA THR A 920 -1.90 17.06 -3.18
C THR A 920 -0.96 17.72 -2.17
N TYR A 921 -0.20 16.91 -1.43
CA TYR A 921 0.80 17.37 -0.46
C TYR A 921 2.13 17.76 -1.14
N SER A 922 3.07 18.29 -0.36
CA SER A 922 4.34 18.82 -0.89
C SER A 922 5.31 17.76 -1.45
N ASN A 923 5.16 16.50 -1.04
CA ASN A 923 5.80 15.30 -1.62
C ASN A 923 4.99 14.68 -2.79
N LEU A 924 4.00 15.43 -3.30
CA LEU A 924 3.08 15.05 -4.37
C LEU A 924 2.17 13.84 -4.09
N PHE A 925 2.02 13.39 -2.85
CA PHE A 925 0.97 12.43 -2.49
C PHE A 925 -0.42 13.06 -2.56
N ASP A 926 -1.39 12.35 -3.13
CA ASP A 926 -2.81 12.71 -3.09
C ASP A 926 -3.40 12.48 -1.69
N PHE A 927 -4.43 13.25 -1.32
CA PHE A 927 -5.09 13.07 -0.03
C PHE A 927 -6.62 13.10 -0.08
N HIS A 928 -7.19 12.27 0.79
CA HIS A 928 -8.63 12.21 1.03
C HIS A 928 -9.15 13.39 1.88
N ALA A 929 -8.58 13.82 3.02
CA ALA A 929 -7.44 13.31 3.79
C ALA A 929 -7.77 12.05 4.64
N PRO A 930 -6.79 11.25 5.12
CA PRO A 930 -5.32 11.37 4.98
C PRO A 930 -4.81 11.00 3.57
N PHE A 931 -3.48 10.86 3.40
CA PHE A 931 -2.86 10.27 2.20
C PHE A 931 -3.57 9.02 1.71
N GLN A 932 -3.96 9.03 0.44
CA GLN A 932 -4.50 7.90 -0.32
C GLN A 932 -3.90 7.96 -1.72
N ILE A 933 -3.35 6.84 -2.22
CA ILE A 933 -2.58 6.83 -3.47
C ILE A 933 -3.45 6.81 -4.74
N ASP A 934 -4.72 6.49 -4.57
CA ASP A 934 -5.70 6.32 -5.64
C ASP A 934 -5.83 7.59 -6.50
N GLY A 935 -5.91 8.78 -5.90
CA GLY A 935 -5.96 10.03 -6.66
C GLY A 935 -4.70 10.35 -7.49
N ASN A 936 -3.51 9.88 -7.08
CA ASN A 936 -2.30 10.00 -7.91
C ASN A 936 -2.42 9.16 -9.20
N PHE A 937 -2.92 7.93 -9.08
CA PHE A 937 -3.10 7.02 -10.21
C PHE A 937 -4.31 7.38 -11.09
N GLY A 938 -5.39 7.86 -10.48
CA GLY A 938 -6.61 8.29 -11.17
C GLY A 938 -6.38 9.53 -12.04
N SER A 939 -5.60 10.49 -11.57
CA SER A 939 -5.24 11.67 -12.38
C SER A 939 -4.27 11.30 -13.50
N ALA A 940 -3.33 10.37 -13.29
CA ALA A 940 -2.50 9.85 -14.39
C ALA A 940 -3.34 9.15 -15.49
N ALA A 941 -4.42 8.44 -15.11
CA ALA A 941 -5.41 7.94 -16.07
C ALA A 941 -6.15 9.09 -16.78
N GLY A 942 -6.53 10.15 -16.06
CA GLY A 942 -7.11 11.37 -16.63
C GLY A 942 -6.21 12.03 -17.69
N VAL A 943 -4.92 12.20 -17.41
CA VAL A 943 -3.93 12.74 -18.38
C VAL A 943 -3.88 11.89 -19.64
N MET A 944 -3.89 10.56 -19.51
CA MET A 944 -3.96 9.68 -20.68
C MET A 944 -5.24 9.87 -21.49
N GLU A 945 -6.40 9.99 -20.85
CA GLU A 945 -7.71 10.11 -21.49
C GLU A 945 -7.96 11.49 -22.13
N LEU A 946 -7.19 12.53 -21.77
CA LEU A 946 -7.09 13.80 -22.52
C LEU A 946 -6.40 13.60 -23.88
N LEU A 947 -5.30 12.85 -23.88
CA LEU A 947 -4.36 12.73 -25.00
C LEU A 947 -4.71 11.59 -25.97
N MET A 948 -5.30 10.50 -25.45
CA MET A 948 -5.71 9.34 -26.25
C MET A 948 -6.88 8.57 -25.61
N GLN A 949 -7.92 8.31 -26.40
CA GLN A 949 -9.03 7.43 -26.02
C GLN A 949 -9.06 6.21 -26.96
N SER A 950 -9.39 5.02 -26.44
CA SER A 950 -9.38 3.78 -27.26
C SER A 950 -10.33 2.67 -26.79
N GLN A 951 -11.19 2.94 -25.82
CA GLN A 951 -12.10 2.00 -25.16
C GLN A 951 -13.11 1.31 -26.10
N THR A 952 -13.45 1.92 -27.25
CA THR A 952 -14.34 1.37 -28.29
C THR A 952 -13.58 0.73 -29.46
N GLY A 953 -12.26 0.52 -29.35
CA GLY A 953 -11.42 -0.06 -30.39
C GLY A 953 -10.99 0.91 -31.50
N THR A 954 -11.37 2.19 -31.42
CA THR A 954 -10.83 3.27 -32.28
C THR A 954 -9.84 4.09 -31.47
N ILE A 955 -8.61 4.25 -31.96
CA ILE A 955 -7.56 5.05 -31.32
C ILE A 955 -7.80 6.53 -31.63
N CYS A 956 -8.53 7.22 -30.77
CA CYS A 956 -8.81 8.65 -30.86
C CYS A 956 -7.61 9.46 -30.34
N ILE A 957 -7.03 10.30 -31.21
CA ILE A 957 -5.86 11.15 -30.97
C ILE A 957 -6.32 12.53 -30.48
N LEU A 958 -5.71 13.01 -29.38
CA LEU A 958 -6.00 14.30 -28.75
C LEU A 958 -7.51 14.60 -28.59
N PRO A 959 -8.33 13.65 -28.11
CA PRO A 959 -9.79 13.76 -28.11
C PRO A 959 -10.32 14.87 -27.18
N ALA A 960 -9.54 15.27 -26.18
CA ALA A 960 -9.87 16.29 -25.21
C ALA A 960 -8.62 17.08 -24.76
N LEU A 961 -7.73 17.46 -25.68
CA LEU A 961 -6.54 18.27 -25.35
C LEU A 961 -6.96 19.63 -24.74
N PRO A 962 -6.45 20.00 -23.54
CA PRO A 962 -6.70 21.33 -22.97
C PRO A 962 -6.04 22.44 -23.79
N SER A 963 -6.72 23.58 -23.95
CA SER A 963 -6.29 24.70 -24.79
C SER A 963 -4.93 25.31 -24.41
N VAL A 964 -4.56 25.25 -23.13
CA VAL A 964 -3.27 25.71 -22.59
C VAL A 964 -2.15 24.68 -22.74
N TRP A 965 -2.44 23.44 -23.10
CA TRP A 965 -1.44 22.44 -23.50
C TRP A 965 -1.14 22.57 -25.00
N ASP A 966 -0.81 23.78 -25.43
CA ASP A 966 -0.64 24.18 -26.81
C ASP A 966 0.47 23.43 -27.56
N LYS A 967 1.52 22.99 -26.84
CA LYS A 967 2.66 22.20 -27.30
C LYS A 967 2.97 21.09 -26.29
N GLY A 968 3.41 19.94 -26.77
CA GLY A 968 3.90 18.84 -25.93
C GLY A 968 4.15 17.55 -26.70
N SER A 969 4.54 16.50 -25.97
CA SER A 969 4.59 15.14 -26.50
C SER A 969 4.32 14.06 -25.46
N ILE A 970 3.78 12.93 -25.90
CA ILE A 970 3.72 11.69 -25.13
C ILE A 970 4.13 10.52 -26.02
N ASN A 971 5.06 9.69 -25.58
CA ASN A 971 5.58 8.57 -26.38
C ASN A 971 5.30 7.23 -25.69
N GLY A 972 5.06 6.17 -26.47
CA GLY A 972 5.08 4.78 -25.99
C GLY A 972 3.89 4.34 -25.12
N ILE A 973 2.79 5.11 -25.08
CA ILE A 973 1.56 4.71 -24.38
C ILE A 973 0.81 3.63 -25.16
N ARG A 974 -0.01 2.80 -24.49
CA ARG A 974 -0.75 1.69 -25.11
C ARG A 974 -2.24 1.95 -25.22
N ALA A 975 -2.76 1.77 -26.44
CA ALA A 975 -4.18 1.76 -26.73
C ALA A 975 -4.84 0.43 -26.32
N LYS A 976 -6.18 0.41 -26.17
CA LYS A 976 -6.96 -0.81 -25.87
C LYS A 976 -7.11 -1.78 -27.07
N THR A 977 -6.36 -1.54 -28.14
CA THR A 977 -6.10 -2.46 -29.25
C THR A 977 -4.74 -3.19 -29.10
N GLY A 978 -4.03 -2.89 -28.02
CA GLY A 978 -2.67 -3.33 -27.72
C GLY A 978 -1.58 -2.49 -28.39
N ALA A 979 -1.93 -1.66 -29.38
CA ALA A 979 -0.98 -0.84 -30.13
C ALA A 979 -0.26 0.17 -29.24
N GLU A 980 1.04 0.32 -29.44
CA GLU A 980 1.85 1.39 -28.86
C GLU A 980 1.68 2.67 -29.69
N VAL A 981 1.55 3.81 -29.03
CA VAL A 981 1.19 5.10 -29.63
C VAL A 981 2.10 6.20 -29.07
N SER A 982 2.61 7.02 -29.97
CA SER A 982 3.34 8.26 -29.67
C SER A 982 2.67 9.42 -30.38
N ILE A 983 2.51 10.55 -29.69
CA ILE A 983 1.81 11.76 -30.15
C ILE A 983 2.69 12.97 -29.84
N LYS A 984 2.99 13.78 -30.85
CA LYS A 984 3.58 15.11 -30.69
C LYS A 984 2.60 16.16 -31.21
N TRP A 985 2.49 17.28 -30.51
CA TRP A 985 1.57 18.35 -30.89
C TRP A 985 2.17 19.75 -30.70
N SER A 986 1.67 20.67 -31.52
CA SER A 986 1.96 22.10 -31.46
C SER A 986 0.74 22.90 -31.95
N ALA A 987 0.58 24.13 -31.48
CA ALA A 987 -0.59 24.98 -31.76
C ALA A 987 -1.94 24.24 -31.59
N ASN A 988 -2.06 23.40 -30.55
CA ASN A 988 -3.21 22.54 -30.25
C ASN A 988 -3.58 21.51 -31.35
N LYS A 989 -2.61 21.06 -32.17
CA LYS A 989 -2.81 20.09 -33.26
C LYS A 989 -1.72 19.02 -33.29
N ALA A 990 -2.07 17.81 -33.75
CA ALA A 990 -1.12 16.71 -33.86
C ALA A 990 -0.16 16.94 -35.04
N ASP A 991 1.14 17.08 -34.75
CA ASP A 991 2.20 17.26 -35.76
C ASP A 991 2.64 15.91 -36.34
N GLU A 992 2.85 14.95 -35.44
CA GLU A 992 3.32 13.60 -35.75
C GLU A 992 2.68 12.61 -34.77
N VAL A 993 2.09 11.55 -35.31
CA VAL A 993 1.64 10.39 -34.53
C VAL A 993 2.32 9.15 -35.07
N THR A 994 2.88 8.32 -34.20
CA THR A 994 3.36 6.98 -34.55
C THR A 994 2.49 5.94 -33.87
N VAL A 995 2.04 4.94 -34.61
CA VAL A 995 1.27 3.80 -34.08
C VAL A 995 1.94 2.50 -34.47
N THR A 996 2.32 1.69 -33.48
CA THR A 996 2.93 0.37 -33.67
C THR A 996 1.94 -0.70 -33.20
N PRO A 997 1.25 -1.42 -34.10
CA PRO A 997 0.34 -2.50 -33.70
C PRO A 997 1.11 -3.64 -33.03
N VAL A 998 0.52 -4.30 -32.04
CA VAL A 998 1.08 -5.55 -31.46
C VAL A 998 0.43 -6.81 -32.01
N VAL A 999 -0.70 -6.66 -32.71
CA VAL A 999 -1.42 -7.72 -33.42
C VAL A 999 -1.64 -7.31 -34.88
N ASN A 1000 -1.72 -8.30 -35.78
CA ASN A 1000 -2.10 -8.06 -37.17
C ASN A 1000 -3.61 -7.77 -37.26
N GLY A 1001 -4.01 -6.82 -38.10
CA GLY A 1001 -5.42 -6.53 -38.39
C GLY A 1001 -5.65 -5.09 -38.81
N ASP A 1002 -6.92 -4.70 -38.92
CA ASP A 1002 -7.28 -3.32 -39.24
C ASP A 1002 -7.13 -2.42 -38.01
N LEU A 1003 -6.51 -1.25 -38.19
CA LEU A 1003 -6.47 -0.19 -37.18
C LEU A 1003 -7.44 0.94 -37.52
N LYS A 1004 -8.26 1.34 -36.55
CA LYS A 1004 -9.10 2.53 -36.63
C LYS A 1004 -8.44 3.67 -35.86
N ILE A 1005 -8.17 4.78 -36.54
CA ILE A 1005 -7.64 6.02 -35.94
C ILE A 1005 -8.74 7.08 -35.98
N GLY A 1006 -8.96 7.78 -34.87
CA GLY A 1006 -9.89 8.91 -34.79
C GLY A 1006 -9.14 10.23 -34.65
N TYR A 1007 -9.37 11.18 -35.56
CA TYR A 1007 -8.88 12.55 -35.41
C TYR A 1007 -9.83 13.53 -36.13
N LYS A 1008 -10.50 14.40 -35.37
CA LYS A 1008 -11.58 15.26 -35.89
C LYS A 1008 -11.12 16.44 -36.74
N LEU A 1009 -9.84 16.83 -36.65
CA LEU A 1009 -9.30 18.03 -37.33
C LEU A 1009 -8.72 17.73 -38.72
N ALA A 1010 -8.92 16.53 -39.26
CA ALA A 1010 -8.43 16.12 -40.58
C ALA A 1010 -9.49 15.37 -41.38
N ASN A 1011 -9.37 15.44 -42.70
CA ASN A 1011 -10.23 14.69 -43.63
C ASN A 1011 -9.46 13.56 -44.33
N THR A 1012 -8.13 13.65 -44.39
CA THR A 1012 -7.25 12.62 -44.94
C THR A 1012 -6.06 12.41 -44.00
N ILE A 1013 -5.57 11.18 -43.89
CA ILE A 1013 -4.25 10.90 -43.32
C ILE A 1013 -3.31 10.34 -44.39
N THR A 1014 -2.04 10.67 -44.28
CA THR A 1014 -0.96 9.96 -44.97
C THR A 1014 -0.32 9.01 -43.96
N VAL A 1015 -0.42 7.71 -44.24
CA VAL A 1015 0.23 6.63 -43.50
C VAL A 1015 1.58 6.34 -44.15
N LEU A 1016 2.64 6.36 -43.37
CA LEU A 1016 4.00 6.02 -43.77
C LEU A 1016 4.41 4.73 -43.07
N ASP A 1017 4.75 3.71 -43.86
CA ASP A 1017 5.24 2.39 -43.43
C ASP A 1017 6.61 2.16 -44.08
N GLY A 1018 7.67 2.53 -43.35
CA GLY A 1018 9.01 2.68 -43.93
C GLY A 1018 9.03 3.66 -45.10
N ALA A 1019 9.40 3.18 -46.30
CA ALA A 1019 9.39 3.96 -47.53
C ALA A 1019 8.00 4.02 -48.22
N LYS A 1020 7.03 3.20 -47.80
CA LYS A 1020 5.69 3.16 -48.41
C LYS A 1020 4.83 4.30 -47.87
N SER A 1021 4.21 5.07 -48.76
CA SER A 1021 3.23 6.10 -48.41
C SER A 1021 1.85 5.72 -48.95
N THR A 1022 0.80 5.84 -48.12
CA THR A 1022 -0.60 5.56 -48.50
C THR A 1022 -1.50 6.67 -47.95
N LYS A 1023 -2.39 7.24 -48.78
CA LYS A 1023 -3.43 8.16 -48.30
C LYS A 1023 -4.69 7.38 -47.92
N VAL A 1024 -5.29 7.75 -46.78
CA VAL A 1024 -6.56 7.18 -46.28
C VAL A 1024 -7.50 8.35 -45.99
N THR A 1025 -8.64 8.39 -46.68
CA THR A 1025 -9.70 9.39 -46.43
C THR A 1025 -10.58 8.90 -45.28
N GLY A 1026 -10.89 9.81 -44.35
CA GLY A 1026 -11.69 9.48 -43.16
C GLY A 1026 -13.19 9.61 -43.41
N LYS A 1027 -14.00 8.89 -42.62
CA LYS A 1027 -15.44 9.11 -42.49
C LYS A 1027 -15.72 9.63 -41.09
N ASN A 1028 -16.29 10.84 -40.98
CA ASN A 1028 -16.55 11.53 -39.70
C ASN A 1028 -15.31 11.61 -38.78
N GLY A 1029 -14.12 11.83 -39.36
CA GLY A 1029 -12.84 11.86 -38.64
C GLY A 1029 -12.29 10.49 -38.22
N ILE A 1030 -12.87 9.37 -38.69
CA ILE A 1030 -12.36 8.01 -38.45
C ILE A 1030 -11.70 7.47 -39.72
N PHE A 1031 -10.47 6.99 -39.59
CA PHE A 1031 -9.63 6.45 -40.65
C PHE A 1031 -9.36 4.95 -40.40
N THR A 1032 -9.54 4.10 -41.40
CA THR A 1032 -9.24 2.66 -41.29
C THR A 1032 -7.97 2.34 -42.07
N ILE A 1033 -6.91 1.95 -41.35
CA ILE A 1033 -5.68 1.43 -41.92
C ILE A 1033 -5.83 -0.09 -42.02
N ALA A 1034 -6.11 -0.58 -43.22
CA ALA A 1034 -6.37 -2.00 -43.45
C ALA A 1034 -5.09 -2.85 -43.36
N ASN A 1035 -5.20 -4.04 -42.75
CA ASN A 1035 -4.12 -5.04 -42.66
C ASN A 1035 -2.79 -4.50 -42.09
N ALA A 1036 -2.86 -3.67 -41.05
CA ALA A 1036 -1.68 -3.25 -40.29
C ALA A 1036 -0.95 -4.48 -39.70
N LYS A 1037 0.38 -4.46 -39.77
CA LYS A 1037 1.24 -5.57 -39.33
C LYS A 1037 1.82 -5.32 -37.95
N ALA A 1038 1.80 -6.34 -37.10
CA ALA A 1038 2.42 -6.30 -35.79
C ALA A 1038 3.90 -5.87 -35.88
N GLY A 1039 4.33 -4.97 -35.00
CA GLY A 1039 5.69 -4.43 -34.94
C GLY A 1039 6.04 -3.39 -36.01
N SER A 1040 5.13 -3.05 -36.94
CA SER A 1040 5.39 -2.04 -37.98
C SER A 1040 5.04 -0.64 -37.44
N ALA A 1041 6.03 0.25 -37.34
CA ALA A 1041 5.84 1.61 -36.83
C ALA A 1041 5.23 2.52 -37.91
N LEU A 1042 3.90 2.73 -37.84
CA LEU A 1042 3.15 3.52 -38.80
C LEU A 1042 3.18 4.99 -38.40
N LYS A 1043 3.85 5.85 -39.18
CA LYS A 1043 3.82 7.30 -38.96
C LYS A 1043 2.64 7.92 -39.71
N LEU A 1044 1.84 8.70 -38.99
CA LEU A 1044 0.63 9.34 -39.49
C LEU A 1044 0.86 10.85 -39.62
N LYS A 1045 0.54 11.39 -40.80
CA LYS A 1045 0.44 12.85 -41.03
C LYS A 1045 -0.99 13.21 -41.39
N PHE A 1046 -1.55 14.18 -40.67
CA PHE A 1046 -2.94 14.62 -40.82
C PHE A 1046 -3.04 15.75 -41.87
N LEU A 1047 -4.07 15.69 -42.72
CA LEU A 1047 -4.33 16.58 -43.86
C LEU A 1047 -5.80 17.04 -43.92
#